data_AF-A0A1F3VLQ6-F1
#
_entry.id   AF-A0A1F3VLQ6-F1
#
_cell.length_a   1.000
_cell.length_b   1.000
_cell.length_c   1.000
_cell.angle_alpha   90.00
_cell.angle_beta   90.00
_cell.angle_gamma   90.00
#
_symmetry.space_group_name_H-M   'P 1'
#
loop_
_entity.id
_entity.type
_entity.pdbx_description
1 polymer ?
#
loop_
_entity_poly.entity_id
_entity_poly.type
_entity_poly.pdbx_seq_one_letter_code
_entity_poly.pdbx_strand_id
1 'polypeptide(L)'
;METKKITLTINDIETTIVKGTTLLSAINKLNIDIPTLCHHKDLTPSGNCRLCVCEIENNGKKELVTSCNYPIMNSIKVETENEKIKKHRQNLALMYLGRYPNVPIIQEIARRCEAFDSDLYKSELSETSAKACILCGRCIRACEEFIQEKIISFAGRGINRHLTMPFSEVDPHCVGCTSCAYVCPTGAIQIVDQMNNPANPELIRNHGMKVNAEMANLDPYQCRMREVGTANIVEVMDKYDLLPVHNYKFGQHVDTPKIDSKVMKKHYFTQGHPDQCWHGCSMACAKAVDGFKLKTGPYKGHKVCVDGPEYETAGGCSNMGCFDIEFVIEFNFYCDTYGIDTISMGTTMAFVMEAFEAGVITTKDTGGIKLNFGACHEVLECLHQLSKGEGFGVEVGQGVKFLKEKWSKQKPQFKSFLYDIGMEAKGLEYSQYMCKESLAQQAGYTLALKGPQHDEAWLIFMDMVNNQIPSFEDKAEALYYFPLFRTWFGLQGLCKIVWNDVSPADNKKHPPQQAAKIPEHVDNYWKFFEGMTGIKLDEEKMLNQSARVHNLQKIIGLMLGRNKLIDDIPPYRAVGPVTKEEYESRKERYDKELKEKIGIEPTSLSIEEKMSKVREYRMNQYHKVMQAAFKRRGWDQYGIPTVERLKQLGIDRPFFIKIVEKARHEAVESN
;
A
#
# COMPACT_ATOMS: atom_id res chain seq x y z
N MET A 1 -10.71 -4.47 19.89
CA MET A 1 -11.66 -3.99 20.91
C MET A 1 -13.02 -4.58 20.60
N GLU A 2 -13.68 -5.26 21.55
CA GLU A 2 -15.03 -5.79 21.37
C GLU A 2 -16.03 -4.64 21.18
N THR A 3 -16.77 -4.67 20.07
CA THR A 3 -17.78 -3.66 19.72
C THR A 3 -19.05 -3.90 20.53
N LYS A 4 -19.28 -3.05 21.54
CA LYS A 4 -20.50 -3.08 22.37
C LYS A 4 -21.74 -2.84 21.49
N LYS A 5 -22.67 -3.81 21.46
CA LYS A 5 -23.94 -3.72 20.73
C LYS A 5 -25.04 -3.12 21.61
N ILE A 6 -25.95 -2.37 21.00
CA ILE A 6 -27.12 -1.75 21.65
C ILE A 6 -28.36 -2.06 20.81
N THR A 7 -29.45 -2.41 21.48
CA THR A 7 -30.78 -2.57 20.86
C THR A 7 -31.59 -1.28 21.03
N LEU A 8 -32.25 -0.84 19.98
CA LEU A 8 -33.15 0.30 19.95
C LEU A 8 -34.42 -0.04 19.16
N THR A 9 -35.47 0.77 19.34
CA THR A 9 -36.74 0.61 18.61
C THR A 9 -36.92 1.81 17.67
N ILE A 10 -37.08 1.56 16.37
CA ILE A 10 -37.34 2.58 15.35
C ILE A 10 -38.69 2.27 14.70
N ASN A 11 -39.69 3.15 14.83
CA ASN A 11 -41.05 2.93 14.34
C ASN A 11 -41.61 1.54 14.73
N ASP A 12 -41.49 1.20 16.01
CA ASP A 12 -41.89 -0.10 16.58
C ASP A 12 -41.11 -1.33 16.07
N ILE A 13 -40.05 -1.13 15.29
CA ILE A 13 -39.14 -2.18 14.83
C ILE A 13 -37.89 -2.21 15.71
N GLU A 14 -37.62 -3.33 16.37
CA GLU A 14 -36.37 -3.53 17.10
C GLU A 14 -35.19 -3.76 16.16
N THR A 15 -34.07 -3.08 16.42
CA THR A 15 -32.82 -3.26 15.68
C THR A 15 -31.62 -3.20 16.59
N THR A 16 -30.60 -4.00 16.27
CA THR A 16 -29.33 -4.01 17.00
C THR A 16 -28.23 -3.39 16.16
N ILE A 17 -27.52 -2.44 16.77
CA ILE A 17 -26.41 -1.69 16.16
C ILE A 17 -25.16 -1.73 17.05
N VAL A 18 -24.04 -1.26 16.50
CA VAL A 18 -22.83 -0.97 17.28
C VAL A 18 -22.98 0.40 17.94
N LYS A 19 -22.61 0.51 19.23
CA LYS A 19 -22.60 1.77 19.97
C LYS A 19 -21.81 2.85 19.20
N GLY A 20 -22.39 4.04 19.09
CA GLY A 20 -21.81 5.18 18.37
C GLY A 20 -22.24 5.30 16.90
N THR A 21 -22.96 4.32 16.34
CA THR A 21 -23.55 4.43 14.99
C THR A 21 -24.50 5.63 14.93
N THR A 22 -24.48 6.38 13.82
CA THR A 22 -25.42 7.49 13.62
C THR A 22 -26.85 6.98 13.50
N LEU A 23 -27.81 7.78 13.96
CA LEU A 23 -29.22 7.41 13.85
C LEU A 23 -29.67 7.22 12.39
N LEU A 24 -29.21 8.06 11.46
CA LEU A 24 -29.54 7.91 10.04
C LEU A 24 -29.03 6.58 9.46
N SER A 25 -27.82 6.14 9.82
CA SER A 25 -27.30 4.83 9.39
C SER A 25 -28.15 3.68 9.93
N ALA A 26 -28.65 3.78 11.15
CA ALA A 26 -29.54 2.79 11.74
C ALA A 26 -30.91 2.76 11.04
N ILE A 27 -31.47 3.92 10.70
CA ILE A 27 -32.72 4.08 9.95
C ILE A 27 -32.58 3.47 8.54
N ASN A 28 -31.50 3.80 7.82
CA ASN A 28 -31.24 3.28 6.47
C ASN A 28 -31.09 1.75 6.44
N LYS A 29 -30.56 1.14 7.51
CA LYS A 29 -30.45 -0.33 7.64
C LYS A 29 -31.82 -1.03 7.65
N LEU A 30 -32.88 -0.32 8.06
CA LEU A 30 -34.26 -0.79 8.02
C LEU A 30 -34.98 -0.45 6.72
N ASN A 31 -34.27 0.09 5.71
CA ASN A 31 -34.83 0.58 4.45
C ASN A 31 -35.89 1.68 4.64
N ILE A 32 -35.82 2.43 5.74
CA ILE A 32 -36.66 3.61 5.97
C ILE A 32 -35.96 4.81 5.34
N ASP A 33 -36.59 5.44 4.35
CA ASP A 33 -36.04 6.62 3.67
C ASP A 33 -36.51 7.92 4.32
N ILE A 34 -35.58 8.77 4.73
CA ILE A 34 -35.86 10.12 5.26
C ILE A 34 -35.14 11.19 4.44
N PRO A 35 -35.78 12.35 4.19
CA PRO A 35 -35.24 13.35 3.28
C PRO A 35 -33.94 13.97 3.82
N THR A 36 -32.93 14.08 2.95
CA THR A 36 -31.67 14.76 3.27
C THR A 36 -31.14 15.57 2.07
N LEU A 37 -30.51 16.71 2.34
CA LEU A 37 -29.85 17.55 1.31
C LEU A 37 -28.35 17.72 1.57
N CYS A 38 -27.93 17.90 2.82
CA CYS A 38 -26.52 18.06 3.15
C CYS A 38 -25.80 16.74 3.44
N HIS A 39 -26.52 15.66 3.73
CA HIS A 39 -25.89 14.35 3.99
C HIS A 39 -25.42 13.69 2.68
N HIS A 40 -24.25 13.06 2.70
CA HIS A 40 -23.75 12.16 1.66
C HIS A 40 -23.11 10.99 2.39
N LYS A 41 -23.33 9.75 1.93
CA LYS A 41 -22.90 8.54 2.64
C LYS A 41 -21.39 8.49 2.91
N ASP A 42 -20.60 9.08 2.01
CA ASP A 42 -19.14 9.06 2.07
C ASP A 42 -18.54 10.29 2.78
N LEU A 43 -19.35 11.24 3.28
CA LEU A 43 -18.86 12.47 3.94
C LEU A 43 -19.30 12.57 5.40
N THR A 44 -18.46 13.17 6.25
CA THR A 44 -18.72 13.39 7.67
C THR A 44 -20.01 14.20 7.89
N PRO A 45 -21.02 13.71 8.62
CA PRO A 45 -22.32 14.38 8.72
C PRO A 45 -22.28 15.81 9.29
N SER A 46 -22.96 16.75 8.65
CA SER A 46 -22.99 18.17 9.09
C SER A 46 -24.27 18.62 9.79
N GLY A 47 -25.40 17.94 9.58
CA GLY A 47 -26.70 18.35 10.16
C GLY A 47 -27.27 19.67 9.62
N ASN A 48 -26.65 20.31 8.63
CA ASN A 48 -27.00 21.67 8.21
C ASN A 48 -28.40 21.83 7.61
N CYS A 49 -28.89 20.86 6.83
CA CYS A 49 -30.18 20.98 6.15
C CYS A 49 -31.40 20.71 7.04
N ARG A 50 -31.21 20.10 8.22
CA ARG A 50 -32.24 19.76 9.22
C ARG A 50 -33.42 18.88 8.77
N LEU A 51 -33.53 18.52 7.49
CA LEU A 51 -34.59 17.63 6.96
C LEU A 51 -34.62 16.23 7.60
N CYS A 52 -33.46 15.72 8.01
CA CYS A 52 -33.29 14.41 8.63
C CYS A 52 -33.80 14.32 10.08
N VAL A 53 -34.60 15.29 10.55
CA VAL A 53 -35.07 15.34 11.93
C VAL A 53 -35.88 14.09 12.28
N CYS A 54 -35.70 13.57 13.50
CA CYS A 54 -36.46 12.47 14.10
C CYS A 54 -36.79 12.83 15.55
N GLU A 55 -37.88 12.30 16.10
CA GLU A 55 -38.18 12.39 17.53
C GLU A 55 -37.58 11.16 18.21
N ILE A 56 -36.80 11.37 19.26
CA ILE A 56 -36.26 10.29 20.08
C ILE A 56 -36.81 10.39 21.49
N GLU A 57 -36.95 9.24 22.13
CA GLU A 57 -37.29 9.11 23.54
C GLU A 57 -36.16 8.39 24.27
N ASN A 58 -35.54 9.11 25.21
CA ASN A 58 -34.46 8.60 26.05
C ASN A 58 -34.81 8.84 27.51
N ASN A 59 -34.92 7.77 28.31
CA ASN A 59 -35.35 7.82 29.71
C ASN A 59 -36.64 8.62 29.94
N GLY A 60 -37.63 8.45 29.05
CA GLY A 60 -38.93 9.13 29.12
C GLY A 60 -38.95 10.59 28.66
N LYS A 61 -37.81 11.16 28.24
CA LYS A 61 -37.73 12.50 27.68
C LYS A 61 -37.75 12.44 26.15
N LYS A 62 -38.72 13.14 25.54
CA LYS A 62 -38.83 13.29 24.08
C LYS A 62 -38.09 14.52 23.58
N GLU A 63 -37.28 14.36 22.54
CA GLU A 63 -36.56 15.46 21.89
C GLU A 63 -36.45 15.27 20.37
N LEU A 64 -36.44 16.38 19.62
CA LEU A 64 -36.19 16.36 18.18
C LEU A 64 -34.68 16.49 17.92
N VAL A 65 -34.13 15.55 17.16
CA VAL A 65 -32.71 15.47 16.85
C VAL A 65 -32.48 15.29 15.35
N THR A 66 -31.34 15.75 14.85
CA THR A 66 -30.90 15.48 13.48
C THR A 66 -30.30 14.08 13.40
N SER A 67 -30.97 13.16 12.72
CA SER A 67 -30.53 11.75 12.68
C SER A 67 -29.14 11.55 12.07
N CYS A 68 -28.74 12.39 11.11
CA CYS A 68 -27.48 12.22 10.38
C CYS A 68 -26.22 12.34 11.25
N ASN A 69 -26.25 13.12 12.34
CA ASN A 69 -25.10 13.37 13.22
C ASN A 69 -25.39 13.04 14.68
N TYR A 70 -26.50 12.37 14.98
CA TYR A 70 -26.84 11.92 16.34
C TYR A 70 -26.20 10.55 16.63
N PRO A 71 -25.19 10.46 17.51
CA PRO A 71 -24.56 9.18 17.85
C PRO A 71 -25.41 8.41 18.86
N ILE A 72 -25.75 7.16 18.55
CA ILE A 72 -26.55 6.33 19.46
C ILE A 72 -25.65 5.74 20.55
N MET A 73 -25.79 6.27 21.78
CA MET A 73 -24.96 5.89 22.92
C MET A 73 -25.63 4.92 23.90
N ASN A 74 -26.96 4.94 23.95
CA ASN A 74 -27.82 4.15 24.84
C ASN A 74 -29.03 3.61 24.05
N SER A 75 -29.78 2.68 24.65
CA SER A 75 -31.05 2.22 24.08
C SER A 75 -32.06 3.38 24.10
N ILE A 76 -32.69 3.65 22.95
CA ILE A 76 -33.65 4.74 22.74
C ILE A 76 -34.81 4.24 21.89
N LYS A 77 -35.97 4.92 21.99
CA LYS A 77 -37.04 4.77 21.00
C LYS A 77 -36.99 5.93 20.01
N VAL A 78 -37.27 5.65 18.74
CA VAL A 78 -37.18 6.61 17.65
C VAL A 78 -38.44 6.57 16.83
N GLU A 79 -38.98 7.74 16.55
CA GLU A 79 -40.09 7.96 15.62
C GLU A 79 -39.57 8.82 14.45
N THR A 80 -39.66 8.30 13.23
CA THR A 80 -39.18 9.00 12.04
C THR A 80 -40.23 9.89 11.38
N GLU A 81 -41.48 9.77 11.82
CA GLU A 81 -42.64 10.46 11.27
C GLU A 81 -43.72 10.67 12.34
N ASN A 82 -44.07 11.93 12.59
CA ASN A 82 -45.21 12.35 13.39
C ASN A 82 -45.59 13.79 12.99
N GLU A 83 -46.68 14.33 13.51
CA GLU A 83 -47.18 15.68 13.14
C GLU A 83 -46.13 16.80 13.33
N LYS A 84 -45.32 16.72 14.40
CA LYS A 84 -44.25 17.70 14.63
C LYS A 84 -43.15 17.60 13.57
N ILE A 85 -42.74 16.38 13.24
CA ILE A 85 -41.70 16.10 12.23
C ILE A 85 -42.20 16.51 10.84
N LYS A 86 -43.44 16.17 10.48
CA LYS A 86 -44.08 16.54 9.20
C LYS A 86 -44.09 18.05 9.02
N LYS A 87 -44.64 18.79 9.99
CA LYS A 87 -44.69 20.26 9.97
C LYS A 87 -43.30 20.89 9.89
N HIS A 88 -42.32 20.33 10.61
CA HIS A 88 -40.93 20.79 10.54
C HIS A 88 -40.32 20.62 9.14
N ARG A 89 -40.46 19.42 8.56
CA ARG A 89 -39.95 19.10 7.21
C ARG A 89 -40.65 19.93 6.14
N GLN A 90 -41.97 20.09 6.24
CA GLN A 90 -42.77 20.90 5.31
C GLN A 90 -42.31 22.37 5.32
N ASN A 91 -42.19 22.99 6.50
CA ASN A 91 -41.70 24.37 6.62
C ASN A 91 -40.30 24.55 6.01
N LEU A 92 -39.37 23.64 6.32
CA LEU A 92 -38.02 23.70 5.74
C LEU A 92 -38.03 23.52 4.22
N ALA A 93 -38.82 22.57 3.72
CA ALA A 93 -38.94 22.33 2.29
C ALA A 93 -39.55 23.54 1.56
N LEU A 94 -40.54 24.21 2.15
CA LEU A 94 -41.10 25.46 1.63
C LEU A 94 -40.05 26.59 1.57
N MET A 95 -39.22 26.73 2.61
CA MET A 95 -38.13 27.71 2.61
C MET A 95 -37.10 27.43 1.51
N TYR A 96 -36.72 26.15 1.32
CA TYR A 96 -35.81 25.77 0.24
C TYR A 96 -36.43 26.00 -1.14
N LEU A 97 -37.70 25.61 -1.34
CA LEU A 97 -38.43 25.78 -2.59
C LEU A 97 -38.63 27.26 -2.93
N GLY A 98 -38.94 28.11 -1.94
CA GLY A 98 -39.06 29.55 -2.12
C GLY A 98 -37.76 30.20 -2.58
N ARG A 99 -36.62 29.76 -2.05
CA ARG A 99 -35.29 30.28 -2.44
C ARG A 99 -34.74 29.69 -3.74
N TYR A 100 -35.03 28.42 -4.05
CA TYR A 100 -34.46 27.69 -5.19
C TYR A 100 -35.55 26.96 -6.02
N PRO A 101 -36.51 27.70 -6.60
CA PRO A 101 -37.75 27.12 -7.15
C PRO A 101 -37.55 26.15 -8.32
N ASN A 102 -36.46 26.30 -9.08
CA ASN A 102 -36.21 25.53 -10.31
C ASN A 102 -35.18 24.40 -10.13
N VAL A 103 -34.66 24.18 -8.92
CA VAL A 103 -33.66 23.14 -8.67
C VAL A 103 -34.35 21.77 -8.50
N PRO A 104 -34.08 20.77 -9.35
CA PRO A 104 -34.84 19.51 -9.37
C PRO A 104 -34.87 18.76 -8.03
N ILE A 105 -33.74 18.65 -7.34
CA ILE A 105 -33.69 17.96 -6.04
C ILE A 105 -34.50 18.70 -4.95
N ILE A 106 -34.65 20.02 -5.06
CA ILE A 106 -35.46 20.80 -4.11
C ILE A 106 -36.95 20.59 -4.39
N GLN A 107 -37.35 20.56 -5.66
CA GLN A 107 -38.72 20.24 -6.06
C GLN A 107 -39.12 18.82 -5.60
N GLU A 108 -38.20 17.86 -5.72
CA GLU A 108 -38.41 16.49 -5.24
C GLU A 108 -38.56 16.43 -3.72
N ILE A 109 -37.71 17.12 -2.96
CA ILE A 109 -37.84 17.22 -1.49
C ILE A 109 -39.16 17.89 -1.10
N ALA A 110 -39.57 18.94 -1.81
CA ALA A 110 -40.83 19.61 -1.56
C ALA A 110 -42.03 18.68 -1.78
N ARG A 111 -42.02 17.90 -2.86
CA ARG A 111 -43.02 16.86 -3.13
C ARG A 111 -43.06 15.80 -2.02
N ARG A 112 -41.89 15.31 -1.59
CA ARG A 112 -41.76 14.33 -0.50
C ARG A 112 -42.25 14.84 0.86
N CYS A 113 -42.19 16.16 1.07
CA CYS A 113 -42.62 16.81 2.31
C CYS A 113 -44.01 17.47 2.21
N GLU A 114 -44.77 17.20 1.14
CA GLU A 114 -46.10 17.78 0.89
C GLU A 114 -46.11 19.33 0.96
N ALA A 115 -45.03 19.95 0.46
CA ALA A 115 -44.74 21.37 0.56
C ALA A 115 -44.92 22.07 -0.80
N PHE A 116 -46.16 22.45 -1.14
CA PHE A 116 -46.49 22.95 -2.49
C PHE A 116 -46.58 24.47 -2.62
N ASP A 117 -46.97 25.20 -1.57
CA ASP A 117 -47.13 26.66 -1.59
C ASP A 117 -45.91 27.37 -1.01
N SER A 118 -44.95 27.68 -1.87
CA SER A 118 -43.71 28.38 -1.51
C SER A 118 -43.78 29.90 -1.65
N ASP A 119 -44.92 30.48 -2.06
CA ASP A 119 -45.03 31.91 -2.36
C ASP A 119 -44.72 32.77 -1.14
N LEU A 120 -45.04 32.29 0.06
CA LEU A 120 -44.69 32.89 1.35
C LEU A 120 -43.17 33.07 1.57
N TYR A 121 -42.33 32.30 0.89
CA TYR A 121 -40.87 32.30 1.04
C TYR A 121 -40.13 32.75 -0.22
N LYS A 122 -40.85 33.10 -1.30
CA LYS A 122 -40.25 33.70 -2.49
C LYS A 122 -39.86 35.15 -2.18
N SER A 123 -38.74 35.59 -2.73
CA SER A 123 -38.25 36.95 -2.58
C SER A 123 -37.42 37.36 -3.80
N GLU A 124 -36.97 38.61 -3.84
CA GLU A 124 -35.97 39.08 -4.82
C GLU A 124 -34.63 38.30 -4.77
N LEU A 125 -34.38 37.55 -3.70
CA LEU A 125 -33.19 36.71 -3.52
C LEU A 125 -33.37 35.26 -3.99
N SER A 126 -34.54 34.92 -4.56
CA SER A 126 -34.80 33.59 -5.08
C SER A 126 -33.96 33.35 -6.34
N GLU A 127 -33.16 32.28 -6.32
CA GLU A 127 -32.29 31.91 -7.43
C GLU A 127 -33.03 30.96 -8.37
N THR A 128 -33.18 31.39 -9.63
CA THR A 128 -34.02 30.71 -10.64
C THR A 128 -33.24 29.74 -11.52
N SER A 129 -31.91 29.69 -11.40
CA SER A 129 -31.10 28.68 -12.08
C SER A 129 -31.46 27.27 -11.61
N ALA A 130 -31.68 26.35 -12.55
CA ALA A 130 -31.89 24.93 -12.25
C ALA A 130 -30.67 24.25 -11.62
N LYS A 131 -29.48 24.88 -11.76
CA LYS A 131 -28.20 24.41 -11.19
C LYS A 131 -27.72 25.32 -10.06
N ALA A 132 -28.62 25.97 -9.34
CA ALA A 132 -28.25 26.84 -8.23
C ALA A 132 -27.48 26.10 -7.12
N CYS A 133 -26.53 26.79 -6.46
CA CYS A 133 -25.89 26.27 -5.25
C CYS A 133 -26.81 26.44 -4.04
N ILE A 134 -27.22 25.34 -3.42
CA ILE A 134 -28.10 25.34 -2.24
C ILE A 134 -27.33 25.48 -0.91
N LEU A 135 -26.03 25.81 -0.96
CA LEU A 135 -25.16 26.00 0.21
C LEU A 135 -25.12 24.80 1.17
N CYS A 136 -25.23 23.57 0.64
CA CYS A 136 -25.25 22.34 1.45
C CYS A 136 -23.90 22.01 2.11
N GLY A 137 -22.79 22.55 1.59
CA GLY A 137 -21.43 22.32 2.09
C GLY A 137 -20.89 20.91 1.87
N ARG A 138 -21.50 20.11 0.97
CA ARG A 138 -20.94 18.81 0.57
C ARG A 138 -19.59 18.98 -0.14
N CYS A 139 -19.50 19.94 -1.06
CA CYS A 139 -18.28 20.22 -1.80
C CYS A 139 -17.10 20.57 -0.89
N ILE A 140 -17.31 21.45 0.10
CA ILE A 140 -16.29 21.87 1.08
C ILE A 140 -15.74 20.65 1.82
N ARG A 141 -16.64 19.83 2.38
CA ARG A 141 -16.26 18.58 3.06
C ARG A 141 -15.56 17.59 2.14
N ALA A 142 -15.99 17.42 0.89
CA ALA A 142 -15.28 16.54 -0.04
C ALA A 142 -13.87 17.04 -0.34
N CYS A 143 -13.69 18.35 -0.49
CA CYS A 143 -12.38 18.95 -0.69
C CYS A 143 -11.45 18.80 0.52
N GLU A 144 -12.02 18.87 1.73
CA GLU A 144 -11.29 18.71 2.99
C GLU A 144 -11.04 17.24 3.38
N GLU A 145 -11.99 16.35 3.18
CA GLU A 145 -11.95 14.98 3.71
C GLU A 145 -11.32 14.02 2.68
N PHE A 146 -11.71 14.12 1.39
CA PHE A 146 -11.22 13.21 0.36
C PHE A 146 -9.80 13.57 -0.08
N ILE A 147 -9.57 14.85 -0.36
CA ILE A 147 -8.35 15.33 -1.01
C ILE A 147 -7.48 16.18 -0.06
N GLN A 148 -8.04 16.71 1.03
CA GLN A 148 -7.32 17.46 2.08
C GLN A 148 -6.71 18.82 1.67
N GLU A 149 -7.08 19.35 0.51
CA GLU A 149 -6.64 20.67 0.04
C GLU A 149 -7.32 21.83 0.78
N LYS A 150 -8.57 21.65 1.23
CA LYS A 150 -9.38 22.69 1.93
C LYS A 150 -9.51 24.03 1.16
N ILE A 151 -9.41 23.99 -0.16
CA ILE A 151 -9.38 25.18 -1.05
C ILE A 151 -10.74 25.85 -1.28
N ILE A 152 -11.86 25.20 -0.96
CA ILE A 152 -13.20 25.79 -1.13
C ILE A 152 -13.87 25.99 0.22
N SER A 153 -14.46 27.15 0.44
CA SER A 153 -15.16 27.50 1.67
C SER A 153 -16.35 28.43 1.43
N PHE A 154 -17.08 28.73 2.49
CA PHE A 154 -18.12 29.76 2.43
C PHE A 154 -17.54 31.11 2.85
N ALA A 155 -17.80 32.14 2.04
CA ALA A 155 -17.57 33.53 2.39
C ALA A 155 -18.91 34.27 2.58
N GLY A 156 -18.87 35.41 3.28
CA GLY A 156 -20.05 36.20 3.61
C GLY A 156 -20.87 35.67 4.79
N ARG A 157 -21.96 36.35 5.13
CA ARG A 157 -22.89 36.00 6.23
C ARG A 157 -24.34 36.19 5.79
N GLY A 158 -25.25 35.47 6.44
CA GLY A 158 -26.69 35.57 6.18
C GLY A 158 -27.02 35.32 4.71
N ILE A 159 -27.69 36.28 4.09
CA ILE A 159 -28.08 36.23 2.67
C ILE A 159 -26.90 36.32 1.70
N ASN A 160 -25.80 36.96 2.09
CA ASN A 160 -24.60 37.15 1.25
C ASN A 160 -23.65 35.94 1.29
N ARG A 161 -24.04 34.85 1.95
CA ARG A 161 -23.23 33.64 2.06
C ARG A 161 -23.15 32.94 0.70
N HIS A 162 -21.94 32.71 0.20
CA HIS A 162 -21.69 32.05 -1.08
C HIS A 162 -20.46 31.15 -1.00
N LEU A 163 -20.37 30.18 -1.92
CA LEU A 163 -19.20 29.30 -2.05
C LEU A 163 -18.12 30.05 -2.84
N THR A 164 -16.88 30.03 -2.36
CA THR A 164 -15.75 30.66 -3.05
C THR A 164 -14.43 29.96 -2.67
N MET A 165 -13.36 30.33 -3.36
CA MET A 165 -11.97 30.01 -3.04
C MET A 165 -11.30 31.19 -2.31
N PRO A 166 -10.09 31.02 -1.73
CA PRO A 166 -9.33 32.13 -1.17
C PRO A 166 -9.30 33.34 -2.11
N PHE A 167 -9.61 34.51 -1.57
CA PHE A 167 -9.65 35.79 -2.30
C PHE A 167 -10.64 35.83 -3.49
N SER A 168 -11.51 34.83 -3.64
CA SER A 168 -12.38 34.63 -4.82
C SER A 168 -11.61 34.47 -6.13
N GLU A 169 -10.37 33.99 -6.05
CA GLU A 169 -9.53 33.64 -7.18
C GLU A 169 -9.39 32.12 -7.29
N VAL A 170 -9.02 31.63 -8.48
CA VAL A 170 -8.73 30.21 -8.64
C VAL A 170 -7.46 29.89 -7.86
N ASP A 171 -7.60 29.08 -6.82
CA ASP A 171 -6.46 28.62 -6.04
C ASP A 171 -5.61 27.65 -6.89
N PRO A 172 -4.30 27.90 -7.08
CA PRO A 172 -3.43 27.04 -7.87
C PRO A 172 -3.28 25.63 -7.29
N HIS A 173 -3.60 25.41 -6.01
CA HIS A 173 -3.64 24.08 -5.40
C HIS A 173 -4.91 23.30 -5.80
N CYS A 174 -5.85 23.90 -6.53
CA CYS A 174 -6.97 23.17 -7.12
C CYS A 174 -6.52 22.29 -8.28
N VAL A 175 -6.32 21.01 -7.96
CA VAL A 175 -5.83 19.98 -8.91
C VAL A 175 -6.91 19.47 -9.88
N GLY A 176 -8.12 20.03 -9.81
CA GLY A 176 -9.23 19.57 -10.65
C GLY A 176 -9.70 18.15 -10.32
N CYS A 177 -9.57 17.68 -9.07
CA CYS A 177 -9.95 16.33 -8.64
C CYS A 177 -11.43 15.97 -8.84
N THR A 178 -12.28 16.95 -9.13
CA THR A 178 -13.74 16.84 -9.36
C THR A 178 -14.58 16.35 -8.17
N SER A 179 -13.97 16.08 -7.02
CA SER A 179 -14.66 15.61 -5.81
C SER A 179 -15.83 16.49 -5.39
N CYS A 180 -15.65 17.82 -5.50
CA CYS A 180 -16.67 18.80 -5.16
C CYS A 180 -17.88 18.77 -6.09
N ALA A 181 -17.68 18.48 -7.38
CA ALA A 181 -18.71 18.46 -8.40
C ALA A 181 -19.59 17.22 -8.31
N TYR A 182 -19.00 16.05 -8.06
CA TYR A 182 -19.75 14.80 -7.88
C TYR A 182 -20.66 14.81 -6.66
N VAL A 183 -20.17 15.31 -5.51
CA VAL A 183 -21.01 15.36 -4.30
C VAL A 183 -22.08 16.45 -4.37
N CYS A 184 -22.04 17.31 -5.39
CA CYS A 184 -22.97 18.42 -5.57
C CYS A 184 -24.37 17.89 -5.96
N PRO A 185 -25.41 18.09 -5.12
CA PRO A 185 -26.74 17.56 -5.40
C PRO A 185 -27.49 18.33 -6.50
N THR A 186 -26.96 19.46 -6.95
CA THR A 186 -27.63 20.36 -7.90
C THR A 186 -26.89 20.53 -9.22
N GLY A 187 -25.65 20.01 -9.33
CA GLY A 187 -24.79 20.27 -10.49
C GLY A 187 -24.33 21.73 -10.61
N ALA A 188 -24.31 22.47 -9.49
CA ALA A 188 -23.85 23.86 -9.45
C ALA A 188 -22.36 24.03 -9.79
N ILE A 189 -21.55 23.00 -9.54
CA ILE A 189 -20.14 22.98 -9.92
C ILE A 189 -20.05 22.23 -11.25
N GLN A 190 -19.61 22.94 -12.28
CA GLN A 190 -19.41 22.39 -13.62
C GLN A 190 -17.96 21.93 -13.78
N ILE A 191 -17.78 20.82 -14.49
CA ILE A 191 -16.47 20.25 -14.78
C ILE A 191 -16.15 20.51 -16.24
N VAL A 192 -14.91 20.91 -16.53
CA VAL A 192 -14.40 21.08 -17.89
C VAL A 192 -13.22 20.13 -18.07
N ASP A 193 -13.45 18.97 -18.71
CA ASP A 193 -12.45 17.91 -18.87
C ASP A 193 -11.71 18.04 -20.22
N GLN A 194 -10.81 19.02 -20.34
CA GLN A 194 -10.09 19.28 -21.61
C GLN A 194 -8.64 18.78 -21.64
N MET A 195 -8.04 18.42 -20.50
CA MET A 195 -6.58 18.20 -20.45
C MET A 195 -6.12 16.93 -21.18
N ASN A 196 -6.86 15.82 -21.09
CA ASN A 196 -6.43 14.50 -21.61
C ASN A 196 -7.42 13.83 -22.58
N ASN A 197 -8.51 14.52 -22.95
CA ASN A 197 -9.56 14.02 -23.85
C ASN A 197 -9.99 12.54 -23.58
N PRO A 198 -10.40 12.21 -22.35
CA PRO A 198 -10.80 10.83 -22.01
C PRO A 198 -12.01 10.39 -22.83
N ALA A 199 -12.06 9.12 -23.23
CA ALA A 199 -13.18 8.56 -23.98
C ALA A 199 -14.52 8.63 -23.23
N ASN A 200 -14.49 8.46 -21.90
CA ASN A 200 -15.64 8.60 -21.01
C ASN A 200 -15.20 9.16 -19.64
N PRO A 201 -15.19 10.50 -19.47
CA PRO A 201 -14.79 11.13 -18.22
C PRO A 201 -15.73 10.83 -17.05
N GLU A 202 -17.01 10.56 -17.32
CA GLU A 202 -17.97 10.23 -16.26
C GLU A 202 -17.67 8.89 -15.60
N LEU A 203 -17.28 7.89 -16.40
CA LEU A 203 -16.88 6.57 -15.89
C LEU A 203 -15.66 6.68 -14.97
N ILE A 204 -14.64 7.47 -15.37
CA ILE A 204 -13.44 7.72 -14.56
C ILE A 204 -13.83 8.33 -13.21
N ARG A 205 -14.67 9.37 -13.22
CA ARG A 205 -15.08 10.05 -12.00
C ARG A 205 -15.83 9.14 -11.04
N ASN A 206 -16.83 8.41 -11.54
CA ASN A 206 -17.69 7.59 -10.69
C ASN A 206 -16.88 6.51 -9.94
N HIS A 207 -15.90 5.89 -10.60
CA HIS A 207 -15.05 4.86 -9.99
C HIS A 207 -13.88 5.44 -9.17
N GLY A 208 -13.19 6.48 -9.68
CA GLY A 208 -12.07 7.10 -8.97
C GLY A 208 -12.49 7.76 -7.66
N MET A 209 -13.69 8.32 -7.61
CA MET A 209 -14.20 8.96 -6.39
C MET A 209 -14.54 8.00 -5.28
N LYS A 210 -15.05 6.82 -5.62
CA LYS A 210 -15.30 5.78 -4.63
C LYS A 210 -14.00 5.36 -3.95
N VAL A 211 -12.95 5.12 -4.75
CA VAL A 211 -11.61 4.81 -4.25
C VAL A 211 -11.08 5.94 -3.36
N ASN A 212 -11.19 7.20 -3.79
CA ASN A 212 -10.74 8.33 -2.97
C ASN A 212 -11.47 8.44 -1.63
N ALA A 213 -12.78 8.16 -1.61
CA ALA A 213 -13.57 8.14 -0.38
C ALA A 213 -13.16 6.97 0.54
N GLU A 214 -12.85 5.81 -0.03
CA GLU A 214 -12.36 4.65 0.73
C GLU A 214 -10.99 4.95 1.35
N MET A 215 -10.05 5.52 0.59
CA MET A 215 -8.75 5.94 1.13
C MET A 215 -8.91 6.93 2.28
N ALA A 216 -9.81 7.90 2.14
CA ALA A 216 -10.05 8.90 3.18
C ALA A 216 -10.66 8.33 4.46
N ASN A 217 -11.64 7.44 4.33
CA ASN A 217 -12.47 7.00 5.44
C ASN A 217 -11.97 5.71 6.09
N LEU A 218 -11.26 4.85 5.37
CA LEU A 218 -10.85 3.54 5.84
C LEU A 218 -9.39 3.48 6.27
N ASP A 219 -8.50 4.29 5.70
CA ASP A 219 -7.08 4.32 6.07
C ASP A 219 -6.82 4.51 7.57
N PRO A 220 -7.51 5.42 8.30
CA PRO A 220 -7.28 5.61 9.74
C PRO A 220 -7.53 4.37 10.60
N TYR A 221 -8.30 3.40 10.08
CA TYR A 221 -8.65 2.16 10.77
C TYR A 221 -7.88 0.93 10.22
N GLN A 222 -7.05 1.12 9.20
CA GLN A 222 -6.25 0.09 8.55
C GLN A 222 -4.77 0.43 8.66
N CYS A 223 -4.11 0.76 7.54
CA CYS A 223 -2.67 0.99 7.48
C CYS A 223 -2.23 2.35 8.03
N ARG A 224 -3.11 3.34 8.11
CA ARG A 224 -2.78 4.71 8.56
C ARG A 224 -1.70 5.37 7.69
N MET A 225 -1.68 5.06 6.40
CA MET A 225 -0.73 5.58 5.41
C MET A 225 -0.67 7.10 5.42
N ARG A 226 -1.80 7.80 5.57
CA ARG A 226 -1.83 9.26 5.66
C ARG A 226 -1.08 9.81 6.87
N GLU A 227 -1.05 9.07 7.97
CA GLU A 227 -0.44 9.51 9.22
C GLU A 227 1.03 9.14 9.34
N VAL A 228 1.41 7.96 8.83
CA VAL A 228 2.73 7.36 9.12
C VAL A 228 3.43 6.79 7.89
N GLY A 229 2.83 6.86 6.71
CA GLY A 229 3.40 6.31 5.48
C GLY A 229 3.65 4.81 5.55
N THR A 230 4.54 4.31 4.71
CA THR A 230 4.89 2.88 4.68
C THR A 230 5.65 2.44 5.94
N ALA A 231 6.23 3.36 6.71
CA ALA A 231 6.94 3.04 7.95
C ALA A 231 6.04 2.32 8.99
N ASN A 232 4.71 2.37 8.82
CA ASN A 232 3.74 1.59 9.61
C ASN A 232 4.05 0.09 9.70
N ILE A 233 4.74 -0.45 8.70
CA ILE A 233 4.93 -1.87 8.54
C ILE A 233 6.17 -2.36 9.30
N VAL A 234 7.05 -1.47 9.81
CA VAL A 234 8.22 -1.84 10.63
C VAL A 234 7.79 -2.67 11.83
N GLU A 235 6.87 -2.16 12.65
CA GLU A 235 6.36 -2.88 13.82
C GLU A 235 5.52 -4.12 13.46
N VAL A 236 4.92 -4.15 12.27
CA VAL A 236 4.13 -5.29 11.80
C VAL A 236 5.05 -6.43 11.38
N MET A 237 6.12 -6.12 10.64
CA MET A 237 7.12 -7.10 10.20
C MET A 237 7.86 -7.70 11.38
N ASP A 238 8.28 -6.86 12.33
CA ASP A 238 8.88 -7.34 13.56
C ASP A 238 7.91 -8.25 14.30
N LYS A 239 6.66 -7.84 14.54
CA LYS A 239 5.67 -8.68 15.25
C LYS A 239 5.49 -10.10 14.66
N TYR A 240 5.63 -10.26 13.34
CA TYR A 240 5.47 -11.55 12.66
C TYR A 240 6.78 -12.29 12.35
N ASP A 241 7.92 -11.85 12.89
CA ASP A 241 9.24 -12.46 12.64
C ASP A 241 9.68 -12.34 11.17
N LEU A 242 9.29 -11.21 10.54
CA LEU A 242 9.47 -10.91 9.12
C LEU A 242 10.39 -9.71 8.84
N LEU A 243 10.87 -8.98 9.86
CA LEU A 243 11.76 -7.82 9.70
C LEU A 243 13.23 -8.28 9.60
N PRO A 244 13.98 -7.98 8.54
CA PRO A 244 15.38 -8.36 8.46
C PRO A 244 16.23 -7.69 9.55
N VAL A 245 16.97 -8.51 10.28
CA VAL A 245 17.90 -8.09 11.32
C VAL A 245 19.22 -8.84 11.15
N HIS A 246 20.31 -8.08 11.19
CA HIS A 246 21.70 -8.57 11.10
C HIS A 246 21.95 -9.42 9.84
N ASN A 247 21.85 -8.82 8.66
CA ASN A 247 21.95 -9.48 7.36
C ASN A 247 21.01 -10.69 7.22
N TYR A 248 19.74 -10.46 7.53
CA TYR A 248 18.70 -11.47 7.50
C TYR A 248 18.97 -12.68 8.41
N LYS A 249 19.84 -12.60 9.42
CA LYS A 249 19.98 -13.68 10.42
C LYS A 249 18.66 -13.89 11.16
N PHE A 250 18.04 -12.80 11.60
CA PHE A 250 16.84 -12.82 12.45
C PHE A 250 15.70 -11.99 11.85
N GLY A 251 14.47 -12.28 12.29
CA GLY A 251 13.23 -11.64 11.83
C GLY A 251 12.63 -10.61 12.79
N GLN A 252 13.29 -10.39 13.93
CA GLN A 252 12.81 -9.63 15.09
C GLN A 252 13.98 -9.05 15.88
N HIS A 253 13.77 -7.91 16.54
CA HIS A 253 14.72 -7.37 17.49
C HIS A 253 14.04 -6.57 18.61
N VAL A 254 14.59 -6.66 19.83
CA VAL A 254 14.04 -5.95 21.00
C VAL A 254 14.09 -4.43 20.85
N ASP A 255 15.04 -3.91 20.08
CA ASP A 255 15.21 -2.49 19.84
C ASP A 255 14.43 -1.94 18.63
N THR A 256 13.66 -2.77 17.91
CA THR A 256 12.80 -2.29 16.81
C THR A 256 11.91 -1.11 17.20
N PRO A 257 11.32 -1.02 18.42
CA PRO A 257 10.54 0.14 18.83
C PRO A 257 11.29 1.48 18.80
N LYS A 258 12.63 1.50 18.69
CA LYS A 258 13.41 2.74 18.56
C LYS A 258 13.32 3.35 17.16
N ILE A 259 12.94 2.57 16.15
CA ILE A 259 12.86 2.97 14.74
C ILE A 259 11.47 2.72 14.13
N ASP A 260 10.46 2.43 14.95
CA ASP A 260 9.10 2.15 14.48
C ASP A 260 8.32 3.43 14.12
N SER A 261 7.15 3.24 13.51
CA SER A 261 6.31 4.35 13.06
C SER A 261 5.84 5.27 14.20
N LYS A 262 5.78 4.78 15.45
CA LYS A 262 5.31 5.55 16.60
C LYS A 262 6.35 6.56 17.03
N VAL A 263 7.64 6.18 17.04
CA VAL A 263 8.73 7.10 17.33
C VAL A 263 8.82 8.17 16.25
N MET A 264 8.76 7.78 14.96
CA MET A 264 8.76 8.72 13.84
C MET A 264 7.61 9.73 13.95
N LYS A 265 6.37 9.25 14.10
CA LYS A 265 5.19 10.13 14.20
C LYS A 265 5.26 11.09 15.38
N LYS A 266 5.69 10.59 16.54
CA LYS A 266 5.64 11.36 17.79
C LYS A 266 6.71 12.46 17.84
N HIS A 267 7.87 12.22 17.22
CA HIS A 267 9.05 13.05 17.45
C HIS A 267 9.60 13.73 16.19
N TYR A 268 9.36 13.17 14.99
CA TYR A 268 10.07 13.59 13.77
C TYR A 268 9.17 14.01 12.61
N PHE A 269 7.97 13.42 12.44
CA PHE A 269 7.05 13.87 11.40
C PHE A 269 6.42 15.21 11.79
N THR A 270 6.92 16.28 11.17
CA THR A 270 6.62 17.68 11.53
C THR A 270 5.56 18.33 10.65
N GLN A 271 5.38 17.85 9.42
CA GLN A 271 4.51 18.50 8.44
C GLN A 271 3.05 18.62 8.91
N GLY A 272 2.55 17.66 9.70
CA GLY A 272 1.17 17.67 10.23
C GLY A 272 0.07 17.66 9.16
N HIS A 273 0.46 17.53 7.88
CA HIS A 273 -0.39 17.51 6.70
C HIS A 273 -0.04 16.28 5.85
N PRO A 274 -1.02 15.64 5.19
CA PRO A 274 -0.73 14.46 4.38
C PRO A 274 -0.06 14.85 3.06
N ASP A 275 1.18 14.38 2.89
CA ASP A 275 2.01 14.66 1.72
C ASP A 275 1.75 13.66 0.58
N GLN A 276 1.66 14.17 -0.64
CA GLN A 276 1.16 13.47 -1.82
C GLN A 276 2.26 13.39 -2.88
N CYS A 277 2.53 12.21 -3.43
CA CYS A 277 3.48 12.06 -4.55
C CYS A 277 3.05 12.87 -5.79
N TRP A 278 1.73 13.04 -5.97
CA TRP A 278 1.13 13.88 -6.99
C TRP A 278 -0.13 14.54 -6.44
N HIS A 279 -0.32 15.78 -6.84
CA HIS A 279 -1.53 16.58 -6.66
C HIS A 279 -2.83 15.78 -6.88
N GLY A 280 -3.59 15.53 -5.80
CA GLY A 280 -4.84 14.78 -5.81
C GLY A 280 -4.74 13.30 -5.40
N CYS A 281 -3.55 12.82 -4.99
CA CYS A 281 -3.39 11.48 -4.44
C CYS A 281 -4.05 11.35 -3.06
N SER A 282 -5.21 10.69 -3.00
CA SER A 282 -5.95 10.48 -1.76
C SER A 282 -5.25 9.56 -0.75
N MET A 283 -4.20 8.82 -1.13
CA MET A 283 -3.44 8.01 -0.18
C MET A 283 -2.50 8.85 0.69
N ALA A 284 -1.88 9.89 0.12
CA ALA A 284 -0.99 10.84 0.79
C ALA A 284 0.02 10.19 1.78
N CYS A 285 0.74 9.17 1.30
CA CYS A 285 1.62 8.34 2.14
C CYS A 285 2.99 8.94 2.40
N ALA A 286 3.45 9.94 1.64
CA ALA A 286 4.77 10.54 1.84
C ALA A 286 4.83 11.27 3.20
N LYS A 287 5.98 11.23 3.86
CA LYS A 287 6.18 11.89 5.16
C LYS A 287 7.54 12.57 5.13
N ALA A 288 7.70 13.71 5.79
CA ALA A 288 9.01 14.34 5.90
C ALA A 288 9.36 14.75 7.33
N VAL A 289 10.66 14.91 7.56
CA VAL A 289 11.26 15.41 8.79
C VAL A 289 11.81 16.83 8.58
N ASP A 290 11.07 17.80 9.10
CA ASP A 290 11.32 19.23 9.26
C ASP A 290 12.59 19.62 10.00
N GLY A 291 13.55 20.27 9.33
CA GLY A 291 14.65 20.98 10.01
C GLY A 291 15.63 20.08 10.74
N PHE A 292 15.75 18.83 10.30
CA PHE A 292 16.71 17.86 10.80
C PHE A 292 18.14 18.41 10.63
N LYS A 293 18.93 18.41 11.70
CA LYS A 293 20.30 18.91 11.67
C LYS A 293 21.28 17.77 11.43
N LEU A 294 21.89 17.75 10.24
CA LEU A 294 22.85 16.72 9.84
C LEU A 294 24.09 16.73 10.75
N LYS A 295 24.59 15.54 11.10
CA LYS A 295 25.69 15.36 12.08
C LYS A 295 27.01 14.99 11.41
N THR A 296 26.96 14.43 10.21
CA THR A 296 28.08 13.85 9.46
C THR A 296 28.18 14.48 8.08
N GLY A 297 29.20 14.09 7.30
CA GLY A 297 29.30 14.40 5.88
C GLY A 297 29.54 15.87 5.50
N PRO A 298 29.50 16.17 4.20
CA PRO A 298 29.75 17.52 3.66
C PRO A 298 28.69 18.55 4.06
N TYR A 299 27.49 18.09 4.43
CA TYR A 299 26.38 18.97 4.86
C TYR A 299 26.25 19.05 6.39
N LYS A 300 27.26 18.57 7.14
CA LYS A 300 27.25 18.61 8.60
C LYS A 300 26.88 19.98 9.14
N GLY A 301 25.89 20.01 10.03
CA GLY A 301 25.39 21.21 10.67
C GLY A 301 24.29 21.93 9.91
N HIS A 302 24.03 21.59 8.64
CA HIS A 302 22.90 22.12 7.89
C HIS A 302 21.59 21.58 8.45
N LYS A 303 20.55 22.43 8.43
CA LYS A 303 19.17 22.02 8.71
C LYS A 303 18.48 21.75 7.39
N VAL A 304 17.93 20.55 7.23
CA VAL A 304 17.30 20.10 5.99
C VAL A 304 15.91 19.56 6.25
N CYS A 305 15.09 19.50 5.21
CA CYS A 305 13.90 18.65 5.17
C CYS A 305 14.34 17.30 4.60
N VAL A 306 14.01 16.21 5.28
CA VAL A 306 14.29 14.85 4.82
C VAL A 306 12.96 14.19 4.43
N ASP A 307 12.81 13.79 3.18
CA ASP A 307 11.65 13.02 2.70
C ASP A 307 11.78 11.55 3.15
N GLY A 308 10.72 10.95 3.64
CA GLY A 308 10.71 9.67 4.34
C GLY A 308 11.13 9.76 5.83
N PRO A 309 11.68 8.67 6.40
CA PRO A 309 12.09 7.44 5.72
C PRO A 309 10.91 6.51 5.40
N GLU A 310 10.99 5.82 4.27
CA GLU A 310 10.09 4.71 3.93
C GLU A 310 10.45 3.44 4.71
N TYR A 311 9.55 2.45 4.73
CA TYR A 311 9.77 1.14 5.36
C TYR A 311 11.10 0.51 4.98
N GLU A 312 11.37 0.44 3.68
CA GLU A 312 12.55 -0.24 3.14
C GLU A 312 13.85 0.39 3.65
N THR A 313 13.87 1.71 3.85
CA THR A 313 15.01 2.39 4.47
C THR A 313 15.15 1.99 5.94
N ALA A 314 14.05 2.02 6.71
CA ALA A 314 14.08 1.62 8.13
C ALA A 314 14.44 0.13 8.32
N GLY A 315 13.92 -0.74 7.46
CA GLY A 315 14.25 -2.17 7.41
C GLY A 315 15.71 -2.41 7.01
N GLY A 316 16.27 -1.59 6.13
CA GLY A 316 17.69 -1.64 5.79
C GLY A 316 18.56 -1.30 7.00
N CYS A 317 18.13 -0.33 7.81
CA CYS A 317 18.79 0.02 9.06
C CYS A 317 18.69 -1.08 10.12
N SER A 318 17.53 -1.73 10.30
CA SER A 318 17.43 -2.89 11.20
C SER A 318 18.31 -4.05 10.72
N ASN A 319 18.41 -4.23 9.40
CA ASN A 319 19.25 -5.27 8.81
C ASN A 319 20.75 -5.03 9.08
N MET A 320 21.18 -3.77 9.19
CA MET A 320 22.51 -3.38 9.65
C MET A 320 22.68 -3.40 11.19
N GLY A 321 21.63 -3.70 11.96
CA GLY A 321 21.64 -3.62 13.43
C GLY A 321 21.60 -2.19 13.97
N CYS A 322 21.25 -1.21 13.14
CA CYS A 322 21.26 0.21 13.46
C CYS A 322 19.88 0.67 13.96
N PHE A 323 19.63 0.50 15.26
CA PHE A 323 18.37 0.90 15.92
C PHE A 323 18.43 2.32 16.52
N ASP A 324 18.78 3.30 15.69
CA ASP A 324 18.81 4.73 16.04
C ASP A 324 18.06 5.53 14.97
N ILE A 325 16.96 6.17 15.36
CA ILE A 325 16.10 6.90 14.44
C ILE A 325 16.78 8.10 13.78
N GLU A 326 17.71 8.78 14.47
CA GLU A 326 18.43 9.91 13.86
C GLU A 326 19.43 9.41 12.82
N PHE A 327 20.00 8.22 13.03
CA PHE A 327 20.76 7.54 11.98
C PHE A 327 19.88 7.17 10.79
N VAL A 328 18.67 6.61 11.00
CA VAL A 328 17.76 6.26 9.89
C VAL A 328 17.45 7.49 9.04
N ILE A 329 17.13 8.62 9.67
CA ILE A 329 16.82 9.88 8.98
C ILE A 329 18.05 10.40 8.21
N GLU A 330 19.23 10.42 8.84
CA GLU A 330 20.45 10.92 8.21
C GLU A 330 20.94 9.99 7.08
N PHE A 331 20.81 8.67 7.25
CA PHE A 331 21.11 7.67 6.23
C PHE A 331 20.21 7.84 5.00
N ASN A 332 18.91 8.03 5.22
CA ASN A 332 17.95 8.31 4.15
C ASN A 332 18.33 9.58 3.38
N PHE A 333 18.56 10.68 4.10
CA PHE A 333 18.93 11.96 3.48
C PHE A 333 20.16 11.83 2.58
N TYR A 334 21.20 11.14 3.06
CA TYR A 334 22.43 10.98 2.29
C TYR A 334 22.28 10.01 1.12
N CYS A 335 21.47 8.97 1.25
CA CYS A 335 21.13 8.11 0.11
C CYS A 335 20.42 8.92 -0.98
N ASP A 336 19.41 9.72 -0.64
CA ASP A 336 18.70 10.57 -1.60
C ASP A 336 19.62 11.61 -2.23
N THR A 337 20.40 12.30 -1.39
CA THR A 337 21.31 13.38 -1.83
C THR A 337 22.40 12.86 -2.77
N TYR A 338 22.88 11.64 -2.56
CA TYR A 338 23.91 11.02 -3.38
C TYR A 338 23.35 10.17 -4.53
N GLY A 339 22.02 9.98 -4.61
CA GLY A 339 21.38 9.14 -5.63
C GLY A 339 21.68 7.65 -5.45
N ILE A 340 21.68 7.18 -4.20
CA ILE A 340 21.97 5.78 -3.82
C ILE A 340 20.70 5.11 -3.33
N ASP A 341 20.46 3.88 -3.80
CA ASP A 341 19.34 3.06 -3.32
C ASP A 341 19.57 2.63 -1.86
N THR A 342 18.64 3.00 -0.98
CA THR A 342 18.69 2.68 0.46
C THR A 342 18.65 1.17 0.72
N ILE A 343 17.93 0.41 -0.12
CA ILE A 343 17.83 -1.05 0.00
C ILE A 343 19.17 -1.69 -0.28
N SER A 344 19.74 -1.43 -1.46
CA SER A 344 21.00 -2.02 -1.88
C SER A 344 22.15 -1.62 -0.95
N MET A 345 22.18 -0.35 -0.52
CA MET A 345 23.19 0.10 0.43
C MET A 345 23.02 -0.58 1.81
N GLY A 346 21.80 -0.63 2.35
CA GLY A 346 21.51 -1.27 3.63
C GLY A 346 21.84 -2.78 3.64
N THR A 347 21.40 -3.51 2.61
CA THR A 347 21.69 -4.94 2.47
C THR A 347 23.17 -5.22 2.22
N THR A 348 23.86 -4.39 1.42
CA THR A 348 25.30 -4.53 1.20
C THR A 348 26.10 -4.27 2.46
N MET A 349 25.77 -3.22 3.21
CA MET A 349 26.43 -2.94 4.49
C MET A 349 26.18 -4.03 5.53
N ALA A 350 24.96 -4.58 5.60
CA ALA A 350 24.67 -5.71 6.47
C ALA A 350 25.54 -6.94 6.13
N PHE A 351 25.71 -7.24 4.83
CA PHE A 351 26.62 -8.31 4.37
C PHE A 351 28.08 -8.04 4.73
N VAL A 352 28.55 -6.80 4.55
CA VAL A 352 29.90 -6.36 4.93
C VAL A 352 30.12 -6.53 6.45
N MET A 353 29.13 -6.18 7.26
CA MET A 353 29.18 -6.32 8.72
C MET A 353 29.29 -7.78 9.14
N GLU A 354 28.48 -8.66 8.55
CA GLU A 354 28.57 -10.10 8.83
C GLU A 354 29.92 -10.68 8.40
N ALA A 355 30.43 -10.26 7.23
CA ALA A 355 31.74 -10.67 6.75
C ALA A 355 32.88 -10.19 7.67
N PHE A 356 32.76 -8.99 8.25
CA PHE A 356 33.71 -8.45 9.21
C PHE A 356 33.68 -9.23 10.53
N GLU A 357 32.50 -9.49 11.08
CA GLU A 357 32.36 -10.27 12.32
C GLU A 357 32.80 -11.73 12.18
N ALA A 358 32.59 -12.32 11.00
CA ALA A 358 33.07 -13.66 10.67
C ALA A 358 34.59 -13.71 10.41
N GLY A 359 35.29 -12.57 10.43
CA GLY A 359 36.72 -12.48 10.15
C GLY A 359 37.09 -12.70 8.68
N VAL A 360 36.11 -12.64 7.76
CA VAL A 360 36.38 -12.64 6.32
C VAL A 360 37.16 -11.38 5.98
N ILE A 361 36.78 -10.22 6.49
CA ILE A 361 37.51 -8.96 6.36
C ILE A 361 37.87 -8.41 7.73
N THR A 362 38.85 -7.52 7.78
CA THR A 362 39.39 -6.92 8.99
C THR A 362 39.50 -5.41 8.85
N THR A 363 39.84 -4.71 9.93
CA THR A 363 40.09 -3.25 9.87
C THR A 363 41.17 -2.86 8.87
N LYS A 364 42.09 -3.77 8.53
CA LYS A 364 43.09 -3.55 7.49
C LYS A 364 42.47 -3.47 6.10
N ASP A 365 41.46 -4.30 5.83
CA ASP A 365 40.76 -4.33 4.54
C ASP A 365 39.85 -3.10 4.36
N THR A 366 39.34 -2.54 5.46
CA THR A 366 38.36 -1.43 5.46
C THR A 366 38.99 -0.04 5.63
N GLY A 367 40.33 0.08 5.60
CA GLY A 367 41.02 1.35 5.83
C GLY A 367 40.92 1.87 7.27
N GLY A 368 40.72 0.98 8.25
CA GLY A 368 40.66 1.28 9.68
C GLY A 368 39.25 1.31 10.27
N ILE A 369 38.21 1.21 9.44
CA ILE A 369 36.81 1.30 9.85
C ILE A 369 36.35 -0.02 10.50
N LYS A 370 35.72 0.05 11.68
CA LYS A 370 35.17 -1.12 12.37
C LYS A 370 33.70 -1.30 12.01
N LEU A 371 33.40 -2.33 11.23
CA LEU A 371 32.07 -2.56 10.66
C LEU A 371 31.37 -3.72 11.37
N ASN A 372 31.14 -3.59 12.68
CA ASN A 372 30.27 -4.51 13.42
C ASN A 372 28.79 -4.14 13.18
N PHE A 373 27.86 -5.05 13.46
CA PHE A 373 26.44 -4.68 13.44
C PHE A 373 26.17 -3.52 14.42
N GLY A 374 25.38 -2.54 13.97
CA GLY A 374 25.09 -1.32 14.73
C GLY A 374 26.13 -0.21 14.62
N ALA A 375 27.15 -0.34 13.77
CA ALA A 375 28.17 0.70 13.53
C ALA A 375 27.63 1.89 12.69
N CYS A 376 26.64 2.61 13.23
CA CYS A 376 25.90 3.68 12.55
C CYS A 376 26.80 4.77 11.94
N HIS A 377 27.80 5.25 12.70
CA HIS A 377 28.68 6.31 12.23
C HIS A 377 29.59 5.84 11.09
N GLU A 378 30.10 4.62 11.21
CA GLU A 378 30.97 3.99 10.22
C GLU A 378 30.23 3.69 8.91
N VAL A 379 28.94 3.37 8.96
CA VAL A 379 28.10 3.25 7.76
C VAL A 379 27.99 4.59 7.02
N LEU A 380 27.72 5.69 7.73
CA LEU A 380 27.66 7.03 7.12
C LEU A 380 29.01 7.43 6.52
N GLU A 381 30.12 7.11 7.20
CA GLU A 381 31.45 7.34 6.64
C GLU A 381 31.69 6.54 5.35
N CYS A 382 31.28 5.26 5.29
CA CYS A 382 31.34 4.47 4.06
C CYS A 382 30.50 5.10 2.93
N LEU A 383 29.30 5.60 3.26
CA LEU A 383 28.44 6.28 2.29
C LEU A 383 29.07 7.59 1.76
N HIS A 384 29.75 8.35 2.62
CA HIS A 384 30.48 9.55 2.19
C HIS A 384 31.69 9.22 1.32
N GLN A 385 32.44 8.17 1.67
CA GLN A 385 33.55 7.66 0.87
C GLN A 385 33.10 7.25 -0.53
N LEU A 386 31.98 6.52 -0.61
CA LEU A 386 31.35 6.14 -1.87
C LEU A 386 31.04 7.37 -2.72
N SER A 387 30.36 8.37 -2.15
CA SER A 387 29.99 9.60 -2.86
C SER A 387 31.21 10.38 -3.39
N LYS A 388 32.32 10.37 -2.64
CA LYS A 388 33.59 11.02 -3.02
C LYS A 388 34.40 10.19 -4.04
N GLY A 389 34.06 8.93 -4.26
CA GLY A 389 34.83 8.04 -5.13
C GLY A 389 36.17 7.61 -4.50
N GLU A 390 36.25 7.52 -3.17
CA GLU A 390 37.48 7.17 -2.45
C GLU A 390 37.26 6.08 -1.39
N GLY A 391 38.34 5.44 -0.95
CA GLY A 391 38.31 4.54 0.21
C GLY A 391 37.51 3.25 0.02
N PHE A 392 37.15 2.63 1.14
CA PHE A 392 36.44 1.35 1.16
C PHE A 392 34.97 1.50 0.73
N GLY A 393 34.39 2.69 0.90
CA GLY A 393 33.04 3.01 0.42
C GLY A 393 32.81 2.73 -1.07
N VAL A 394 33.83 2.91 -1.91
CA VAL A 394 33.74 2.59 -3.36
C VAL A 394 33.57 1.09 -3.60
N GLU A 395 34.24 0.25 -2.80
CA GLU A 395 34.10 -1.21 -2.90
C GLU A 395 32.71 -1.65 -2.47
N VAL A 396 32.23 -1.09 -1.34
CA VAL A 396 30.85 -1.30 -0.88
C VAL A 396 29.86 -0.91 -1.97
N GLY A 397 30.08 0.22 -2.65
CA GLY A 397 29.23 0.70 -3.73
C GLY A 397 29.14 -0.20 -4.97
N GLN A 398 29.99 -1.24 -5.08
CA GLN A 398 29.88 -2.24 -6.16
C GLN A 398 28.84 -3.35 -5.85
N GLY A 399 28.29 -3.40 -4.63
CA GLY A 399 27.25 -4.34 -4.23
C GLY A 399 27.74 -5.73 -3.81
N VAL A 400 26.83 -6.54 -3.26
CA VAL A 400 27.10 -7.86 -2.65
C VAL A 400 27.70 -8.82 -3.66
N LYS A 401 27.21 -8.80 -4.92
CA LYS A 401 27.72 -9.69 -5.98
C LYS A 401 29.21 -9.48 -6.21
N PHE A 402 29.64 -8.23 -6.35
CA PHE A 402 31.04 -7.91 -6.57
C PHE A 402 31.91 -8.32 -5.36
N LEU A 403 31.45 -7.96 -4.16
CA LEU A 403 32.19 -8.24 -2.92
C LEU A 403 32.36 -9.74 -2.68
N LYS A 404 31.30 -10.54 -2.84
CA LYS A 404 31.38 -12.00 -2.66
C LYS A 404 32.30 -12.64 -3.70
N GLU A 405 32.28 -12.19 -4.95
CA GLU A 405 33.20 -12.66 -6.00
C GLU A 405 34.66 -12.31 -5.69
N LYS A 406 34.93 -11.07 -5.26
CA LYS A 406 36.25 -10.59 -4.89
C LYS A 406 36.81 -11.38 -3.70
N TRP A 407 36.07 -11.41 -2.59
CA TRP A 407 36.55 -12.04 -1.37
C TRP A 407 36.62 -13.57 -1.47
N SER A 408 35.77 -14.21 -2.27
CA SER A 408 35.88 -15.64 -2.52
C SER A 408 37.14 -16.02 -3.29
N LYS A 409 37.67 -15.14 -4.16
CA LYS A 409 38.95 -15.35 -4.85
C LYS A 409 40.13 -15.12 -3.90
N GLN A 410 40.04 -14.08 -3.05
CA GLN A 410 41.11 -13.71 -2.13
C GLN A 410 41.19 -14.64 -0.91
N LYS A 411 40.05 -15.17 -0.46
CA LYS A 411 39.90 -15.97 0.75
C LYS A 411 39.00 -17.19 0.46
N PRO A 412 39.50 -18.18 -0.32
CA PRO A 412 38.70 -19.30 -0.81
C PRO A 412 38.03 -20.14 0.28
N GLN A 413 38.59 -20.18 1.49
CA GLN A 413 38.00 -20.87 2.65
C GLN A 413 36.64 -20.31 3.06
N PHE A 414 36.33 -19.05 2.74
CA PHE A 414 35.05 -18.42 3.03
C PHE A 414 34.07 -18.45 1.86
N LYS A 415 34.42 -19.06 0.72
CA LYS A 415 33.60 -19.01 -0.49
C LYS A 415 32.16 -19.50 -0.25
N SER A 416 31.98 -20.69 0.36
CA SER A 416 30.62 -21.21 0.60
C SER A 416 29.83 -20.29 1.51
N PHE A 417 30.46 -19.81 2.58
CA PHE A 417 29.84 -18.89 3.54
C PHE A 417 29.38 -17.59 2.86
N LEU A 418 30.26 -16.93 2.09
CA LEU A 418 29.97 -15.68 1.39
C LEU A 418 28.81 -15.79 0.39
N TYR A 419 28.72 -16.92 -0.32
CA TYR A 419 27.61 -17.16 -1.25
C TYR A 419 26.31 -17.52 -0.53
N ASP A 420 26.40 -18.18 0.64
CA ASP A 420 25.22 -18.51 1.43
C ASP A 420 24.61 -17.28 2.12
N ILE A 421 25.43 -16.36 2.65
CA ILE A 421 24.96 -15.14 3.35
C ILE A 421 24.74 -13.92 2.44
N GLY A 422 25.26 -13.96 1.21
CA GLY A 422 25.18 -12.85 0.27
C GLY A 422 23.78 -12.70 -0.30
N MET A 423 22.92 -11.92 0.37
CA MET A 423 21.52 -11.69 0.05
C MET A 423 21.33 -10.84 -1.22
N GLU A 424 21.70 -11.42 -2.36
CA GLU A 424 21.61 -10.87 -3.71
C GLU A 424 21.27 -11.99 -4.70
N ALA A 425 20.49 -11.65 -5.73
CA ALA A 425 20.31 -12.48 -6.91
C ALA A 425 20.24 -11.59 -8.17
N LYS A 426 20.70 -12.09 -9.32
CA LYS A 426 20.74 -11.37 -10.61
C LYS A 426 21.53 -10.05 -10.61
N GLY A 427 22.33 -9.80 -9.59
CA GLY A 427 23.09 -8.58 -9.37
C GLY A 427 22.37 -7.51 -8.55
N LEU A 428 21.22 -7.82 -7.96
CA LEU A 428 20.45 -6.91 -7.12
C LEU A 428 20.24 -7.49 -5.72
N GLU A 429 20.43 -6.66 -4.71
CA GLU A 429 20.20 -6.98 -3.31
C GLU A 429 18.73 -7.26 -2.99
N TYR A 430 18.47 -8.13 -2.00
CA TYR A 430 17.11 -8.39 -1.52
C TYR A 430 16.54 -7.16 -0.82
N SER A 431 15.26 -6.86 -1.08
CA SER A 431 14.48 -5.89 -0.30
C SER A 431 14.06 -6.44 1.07
N GLN A 432 13.63 -5.55 1.97
CA GLN A 432 13.67 -5.77 3.41
C GLN A 432 12.52 -6.63 3.95
N TYR A 433 12.37 -7.85 3.45
CA TYR A 433 11.43 -8.82 3.99
C TYR A 433 12.12 -10.17 4.22
N MET A 434 12.06 -10.67 5.46
CA MET A 434 12.62 -11.97 5.83
C MET A 434 11.83 -13.11 5.18
N CYS A 435 12.38 -13.69 4.11
CA CYS A 435 11.69 -14.67 3.30
C CYS A 435 11.93 -16.14 3.71
N LYS A 436 12.81 -16.44 4.68
CA LYS A 436 13.20 -17.82 5.07
C LYS A 436 12.04 -18.78 5.29
N GLU A 437 10.92 -18.29 5.79
CA GLU A 437 9.76 -19.12 6.10
C GLU A 437 8.63 -19.02 5.06
N SER A 438 8.72 -18.06 4.12
CA SER A 438 7.73 -17.88 3.06
C SER A 438 8.24 -18.39 1.73
N LEU A 439 7.78 -19.57 1.35
CA LEU A 439 8.10 -20.18 0.07
C LEU A 439 7.58 -19.32 -1.11
N ALA A 440 6.43 -18.64 -0.93
CA ALA A 440 5.91 -17.72 -1.93
C ALA A 440 6.82 -16.49 -2.10
N GLN A 441 7.31 -15.90 -1.01
CA GLN A 441 8.19 -14.72 -1.09
C GLN A 441 9.59 -15.09 -1.61
N GLN A 442 10.12 -16.27 -1.24
CA GLN A 442 11.38 -16.79 -1.79
C GLN A 442 11.35 -16.84 -3.32
N ALA A 443 10.30 -17.47 -3.87
CA ALA A 443 10.08 -17.55 -5.30
C ALA A 443 9.73 -16.18 -5.89
N GLY A 444 8.98 -15.34 -5.17
CA GLY A 444 8.65 -13.99 -5.61
C GLY A 444 9.89 -13.14 -5.90
N TYR A 445 10.89 -13.23 -5.03
CA TYR A 445 12.17 -12.55 -5.19
C TYR A 445 13.01 -13.08 -6.34
N THR A 446 13.23 -14.39 -6.35
CA THR A 446 14.12 -15.04 -7.31
C THR A 446 13.53 -15.07 -8.71
N LEU A 447 12.21 -15.19 -8.87
CA LEU A 447 11.55 -15.22 -10.19
C LEU A 447 11.31 -13.82 -10.77
N ALA A 448 11.50 -12.77 -9.99
CA ALA A 448 11.46 -11.40 -10.49
C ALA A 448 12.59 -11.18 -11.51
N LEU A 449 12.23 -10.66 -12.69
CA LEU A 449 13.17 -10.57 -13.82
C LEU A 449 14.25 -9.50 -13.64
N LYS A 450 14.00 -8.54 -12.76
CA LYS A 450 14.92 -7.45 -12.42
C LYS A 450 15.85 -7.79 -11.24
N GLY A 451 15.65 -8.93 -10.58
CA GLY A 451 16.27 -9.28 -9.30
C GLY A 451 15.28 -9.18 -8.13
N PRO A 452 15.74 -9.49 -6.90
CA PRO A 452 14.91 -9.72 -5.72
C PRO A 452 14.34 -8.44 -5.09
N GLN A 453 13.39 -7.83 -5.79
CA GLN A 453 12.51 -6.79 -5.27
C GLN A 453 11.13 -7.35 -4.89
N HIS A 454 10.45 -6.70 -3.96
CA HIS A 454 9.07 -7.00 -3.55
C HIS A 454 8.02 -6.26 -4.40
N ASP A 455 8.47 -5.34 -5.24
CA ASP A 455 7.69 -4.54 -6.18
C ASP A 455 6.81 -5.37 -7.13
N GLU A 456 7.28 -6.53 -7.60
CA GLU A 456 6.55 -7.49 -8.44
C GLU A 456 5.80 -8.53 -7.59
N ALA A 457 6.38 -8.99 -6.49
CA ALA A 457 5.79 -10.03 -5.66
C ALA A 457 5.93 -9.69 -4.18
N TRP A 458 4.86 -9.12 -3.62
CA TRP A 458 4.71 -8.94 -2.18
C TRP A 458 3.67 -9.94 -1.67
N LEU A 459 4.11 -11.18 -1.43
CA LEU A 459 3.25 -12.32 -1.10
C LEU A 459 3.40 -12.75 0.36
N ILE A 460 4.32 -12.14 1.09
CA ILE A 460 4.71 -12.57 2.44
C ILE A 460 3.53 -12.59 3.42
N PHE A 461 2.62 -11.59 3.37
CA PHE A 461 1.41 -11.58 4.21
C PHE A 461 0.44 -12.70 3.85
N MET A 462 0.24 -12.94 2.55
CA MET A 462 -0.67 -13.98 2.09
C MET A 462 -0.20 -15.36 2.54
N ASP A 463 1.10 -15.61 2.51
CA ASP A 463 1.70 -16.89 2.88
C ASP A 463 1.81 -17.04 4.41
N MET A 464 2.46 -16.08 5.08
CA MET A 464 2.86 -16.22 6.50
C MET A 464 1.84 -15.73 7.51
N VAL A 465 1.10 -14.67 7.18
CA VAL A 465 0.22 -14.00 8.14
C VAL A 465 -1.22 -14.50 7.99
N ASN A 466 -1.72 -14.55 6.76
CA ASN A 466 -3.10 -14.88 6.47
C ASN A 466 -3.30 -16.35 6.04
N ASN A 467 -2.21 -17.08 5.73
CA ASN A 467 -2.24 -18.46 5.25
C ASN A 467 -3.26 -18.72 4.11
N GLN A 468 -3.29 -17.81 3.14
CA GLN A 468 -4.25 -17.79 2.02
C GLN A 468 -3.83 -18.69 0.85
N ILE A 469 -2.55 -19.09 0.78
CA ILE A 469 -1.98 -19.83 -0.35
C ILE A 469 -1.24 -21.10 0.11
N PRO A 470 -1.91 -22.08 0.74
CA PRO A 470 -1.24 -23.19 1.42
C PRO A 470 -0.54 -24.18 0.47
N SER A 471 -1.09 -24.44 -0.73
CA SER A 471 -0.54 -25.43 -1.67
C SER A 471 0.52 -24.85 -2.63
N PHE A 472 1.24 -25.72 -3.35
CA PHE A 472 2.16 -25.30 -4.40
C PHE A 472 1.42 -24.65 -5.58
N GLU A 473 0.24 -25.16 -5.91
CA GLU A 473 -0.62 -24.65 -6.96
C GLU A 473 -1.15 -23.25 -6.62
N ASP A 474 -1.58 -23.04 -5.36
CA ASP A 474 -2.00 -21.71 -4.89
C ASP A 474 -0.85 -20.71 -4.96
N LYS A 475 0.34 -21.12 -4.51
CA LYS A 475 1.55 -20.29 -4.59
C LYS A 475 1.92 -19.99 -6.04
N ALA A 476 1.84 -20.96 -6.94
CA ALA A 476 2.12 -20.79 -8.36
C ALA A 476 1.13 -19.83 -9.04
N GLU A 477 -0.16 -19.88 -8.68
CA GLU A 477 -1.16 -18.93 -9.15
C GLU A 477 -0.87 -17.51 -8.62
N ALA A 478 -0.51 -17.37 -7.34
CA ALA A 478 -0.11 -16.07 -6.79
C ALA A 478 1.15 -15.51 -7.49
N LEU A 479 2.16 -16.36 -7.70
CA LEU A 479 3.39 -16.03 -8.44
C LEU A 479 3.16 -15.77 -9.93
N TYR A 480 1.97 -16.05 -10.45
CA TYR A 480 1.54 -15.64 -11.79
C TYR A 480 0.75 -14.33 -11.75
N TYR A 481 -0.30 -14.26 -10.93
CA TYR A 481 -1.22 -13.12 -10.91
C TYR A 481 -0.55 -11.84 -10.41
N PHE A 482 0.08 -11.88 -9.23
CA PHE A 482 0.55 -10.66 -8.55
C PHE A 482 1.68 -9.96 -9.30
N PRO A 483 2.71 -10.65 -9.81
CA PRO A 483 3.73 -10.02 -10.66
C PRO A 483 3.16 -9.38 -11.91
N LEU A 484 2.19 -10.02 -12.57
CA LEU A 484 1.59 -9.47 -13.79
C LEU A 484 0.70 -8.27 -13.49
N PHE A 485 -0.11 -8.32 -12.43
CA PHE A 485 -0.94 -7.18 -12.04
C PHE A 485 -0.08 -6.00 -11.55
N ARG A 486 0.94 -6.26 -10.73
CA ARG A 486 1.88 -5.24 -10.25
C ARG A 486 2.70 -4.62 -11.39
N THR A 487 3.06 -5.41 -12.41
CA THR A 487 3.64 -4.89 -13.66
C THR A 487 2.65 -4.00 -14.42
N TRP A 488 1.35 -4.33 -14.41
CA TRP A 488 0.33 -3.58 -15.13
C TRP A 488 0.25 -2.13 -14.63
N PHE A 489 0.35 -1.89 -13.32
CA PHE A 489 0.45 -0.54 -12.75
C PHE A 489 1.56 0.28 -13.41
N GLY A 490 2.75 -0.32 -13.57
CA GLY A 490 3.89 0.32 -14.24
C GLY A 490 3.63 0.63 -15.72
N LEU A 491 2.87 -0.23 -16.42
CA LEU A 491 2.48 0.01 -17.81
C LEU A 491 1.49 1.18 -17.96
N GLN A 492 0.67 1.43 -16.94
CA GLN A 492 -0.34 2.49 -16.95
C GLN A 492 0.08 3.77 -16.22
N GLY A 493 1.26 3.77 -15.57
CA GLY A 493 1.72 4.92 -14.76
C GLY A 493 0.90 5.13 -13.49
N LEU A 494 0.43 4.05 -12.86
CA LEU A 494 -0.45 4.10 -11.69
C LEU A 494 0.27 3.65 -10.41
N CYS A 495 -0.11 4.21 -9.27
CA CYS A 495 0.38 3.77 -7.96
C CYS A 495 -0.35 2.51 -7.49
N LYS A 496 0.41 1.55 -6.95
CA LYS A 496 -0.09 0.27 -6.46
C LYS A 496 -0.59 0.30 -5.01
N ILE A 497 -0.20 1.31 -4.23
CA ILE A 497 -0.56 1.40 -2.80
C ILE A 497 -2.06 1.66 -2.63
N VAL A 498 -2.65 2.43 -3.54
CA VAL A 498 -4.11 2.69 -3.59
C VAL A 498 -4.91 1.40 -3.79
N TRP A 499 -4.32 0.38 -4.43
CA TRP A 499 -4.98 -0.90 -4.62
C TRP A 499 -5.04 -1.74 -3.35
N ASN A 500 -3.92 -1.91 -2.63
CA ASN A 500 -3.77 -3.00 -1.66
C ASN A 500 -3.73 -2.59 -0.18
N ASP A 501 -3.28 -1.38 0.13
CA ASP A 501 -3.00 -0.98 1.51
C ASP A 501 -4.25 -0.53 2.26
N VAL A 502 -5.32 -0.22 1.54
CA VAL A 502 -6.66 -0.03 2.08
C VAL A 502 -7.59 -0.95 1.33
N SER A 503 -8.37 -1.74 2.04
CA SER A 503 -9.38 -2.64 1.46
C SER A 503 -10.80 -2.14 1.75
N PRO A 504 -11.77 -2.33 0.83
CA PRO A 504 -13.18 -2.08 1.10
C PRO A 504 -13.67 -2.85 2.32
N ALA A 505 -14.56 -2.25 3.11
CA ALA A 505 -15.04 -2.83 4.36
C ALA A 505 -15.75 -4.19 4.18
N ASP A 506 -16.36 -4.41 3.01
CA ASP A 506 -17.08 -5.63 2.64
C ASP A 506 -16.23 -6.61 1.83
N ASN A 507 -14.93 -6.37 1.60
CA ASN A 507 -14.03 -7.27 0.85
C ASN A 507 -14.00 -8.70 1.42
N LYS A 508 -14.29 -8.84 2.73
CA LYS A 508 -14.41 -10.14 3.42
C LYS A 508 -15.57 -11.02 2.91
N LYS A 509 -16.45 -10.50 2.05
CA LYS A 509 -17.49 -11.28 1.37
C LYS A 509 -16.91 -12.29 0.37
N HIS A 510 -15.69 -12.08 -0.11
CA HIS A 510 -15.01 -12.95 -1.05
C HIS A 510 -14.23 -14.07 -0.34
N PRO A 511 -14.07 -15.26 -0.98
CA PRO A 511 -13.14 -16.28 -0.50
C PRO A 511 -11.71 -15.73 -0.32
N PRO A 512 -10.90 -16.28 0.61
CA PRO A 512 -9.62 -15.69 1.00
C PRO A 512 -8.67 -15.36 -0.17
N GLN A 513 -8.52 -16.25 -1.16
CA GLN A 513 -7.67 -16.01 -2.33
C GLN A 513 -8.19 -14.88 -3.22
N GLN A 514 -9.52 -14.77 -3.37
CA GLN A 514 -10.13 -13.69 -4.17
C GLN A 514 -10.09 -12.37 -3.41
N ALA A 515 -10.34 -12.38 -2.10
CA ALA A 515 -10.26 -11.20 -1.25
C ALA A 515 -8.85 -10.58 -1.27
N ALA A 516 -7.80 -11.40 -1.38
CA ALA A 516 -6.42 -10.93 -1.53
C ALA A 516 -6.14 -10.16 -2.82
N LYS A 517 -6.97 -10.33 -3.87
CA LYS A 517 -6.89 -9.52 -5.09
C LYS A 517 -7.59 -8.17 -4.95
N ILE A 518 -8.46 -8.00 -3.94
CA ILE A 518 -9.35 -6.84 -3.74
C ILE A 518 -10.15 -6.56 -5.03
N PRO A 519 -11.11 -7.44 -5.38
CA PRO A 519 -11.75 -7.46 -6.71
C PRO A 519 -12.40 -6.14 -7.11
N GLU A 520 -12.94 -5.42 -6.13
CA GLU A 520 -13.58 -4.13 -6.37
C GLU A 520 -12.59 -3.05 -6.81
N HIS A 521 -11.42 -2.98 -6.18
CA HIS A 521 -10.37 -2.05 -6.60
C HIS A 521 -9.86 -2.41 -7.99
N VAL A 522 -9.68 -3.71 -8.26
CA VAL A 522 -9.28 -4.20 -9.59
C VAL A 522 -10.29 -3.76 -10.66
N ASP A 523 -11.60 -3.89 -10.41
CA ASP A 523 -12.63 -3.38 -11.32
C ASP A 523 -12.53 -1.85 -11.50
N ASN A 524 -12.33 -1.08 -10.42
CA ASN A 524 -12.15 0.37 -10.53
C ASN A 524 -10.98 0.75 -11.45
N TYR A 525 -9.86 0.01 -11.42
CA TYR A 525 -8.74 0.23 -12.34
C TYR A 525 -9.08 -0.11 -13.78
N TRP A 526 -9.86 -1.17 -14.02
CA TRP A 526 -10.37 -1.47 -15.36
C TRP A 526 -11.27 -0.35 -15.86
N LYS A 527 -12.20 0.14 -15.03
CA LYS A 527 -13.09 1.25 -15.39
C LYS A 527 -12.37 2.56 -15.63
N PHE A 528 -11.28 2.82 -14.90
CA PHE A 528 -10.37 3.91 -15.20
C PHE A 528 -9.74 3.76 -16.60
N PHE A 529 -9.19 2.59 -16.92
CA PHE A 529 -8.60 2.31 -18.24
C PHE A 529 -9.64 2.41 -19.37
N GLU A 530 -10.84 1.84 -19.16
CA GLU A 530 -11.97 1.91 -20.10
C GLU A 530 -12.40 3.35 -20.33
N GLY A 531 -12.52 4.14 -19.26
CA GLY A 531 -12.93 5.53 -19.34
C GLY A 531 -11.88 6.40 -20.02
N MET A 532 -10.59 6.07 -19.88
CA MET A 532 -9.53 6.81 -20.55
C MET A 532 -9.45 6.46 -22.05
N THR A 533 -9.46 5.17 -22.37
CA THR A 533 -9.10 4.66 -23.70
C THR A 533 -10.28 4.27 -24.58
N GLY A 534 -11.46 4.05 -23.99
CA GLY A 534 -12.61 3.42 -24.65
C GLY A 534 -12.48 1.90 -24.84
N ILE A 535 -11.37 1.29 -24.42
CA ILE A 535 -11.10 -0.14 -24.61
C ILE A 535 -11.53 -0.92 -23.36
N LYS A 536 -12.46 -1.86 -23.55
CA LYS A 536 -12.93 -2.75 -22.48
C LYS A 536 -11.83 -3.66 -21.95
N LEU A 537 -11.77 -3.81 -20.63
CA LEU A 537 -10.78 -4.62 -19.95
C LEU A 537 -11.44 -5.63 -19.01
N ASP A 538 -10.79 -6.77 -18.85
CA ASP A 538 -11.12 -7.84 -17.89
C ASP A 538 -9.81 -8.43 -17.36
N GLU A 539 -9.90 -9.34 -16.38
CA GLU A 539 -8.72 -9.95 -15.75
C GLU A 539 -7.79 -10.59 -16.79
N GLU A 540 -8.35 -11.35 -17.73
CA GLU A 540 -7.55 -12.06 -18.74
C GLU A 540 -6.83 -11.09 -19.68
N LYS A 541 -7.53 -10.09 -20.23
CA LYS A 541 -6.94 -9.09 -21.12
C LYS A 541 -5.89 -8.25 -20.41
N MET A 542 -6.14 -7.84 -19.17
CA MET A 542 -5.19 -7.11 -18.33
C MET A 542 -3.92 -7.93 -18.10
N LEU A 543 -4.08 -9.19 -17.65
CA LEU A 543 -2.95 -10.08 -17.41
C LEU A 543 -2.18 -10.38 -18.70
N ASN A 544 -2.87 -10.50 -19.84
CA ASN A 544 -2.23 -10.70 -21.14
C ASN A 544 -1.40 -9.49 -21.60
N GLN A 545 -1.83 -8.25 -21.32
CA GLN A 545 -1.03 -7.05 -21.57
C GLN A 545 0.31 -7.12 -20.81
N SER A 546 0.26 -7.41 -19.51
CA SER A 546 1.47 -7.54 -18.69
C SER A 546 2.30 -8.77 -19.04
N ALA A 547 1.66 -9.91 -19.30
CA ALA A 547 2.35 -11.15 -19.65
C ALA A 547 3.18 -11.00 -20.92
N ARG A 548 2.69 -10.22 -21.89
CA ARG A 548 3.43 -9.89 -23.11
C ARG A 548 4.74 -9.17 -22.78
N VAL A 549 4.67 -8.11 -21.96
CA VAL A 549 5.85 -7.33 -21.56
C VAL A 549 6.80 -8.15 -20.69
N HIS A 550 6.26 -8.89 -19.72
CA HIS A 550 7.06 -9.73 -18.83
C HIS A 550 7.78 -10.86 -19.60
N ASN A 551 7.14 -11.49 -20.59
CA ASN A 551 7.84 -12.50 -21.42
C ASN A 551 8.87 -11.85 -22.35
N LEU A 552 8.61 -10.65 -22.87
CA LEU A 552 9.60 -9.91 -23.65
C LEU A 552 10.83 -9.55 -22.79
N GLN A 553 10.64 -9.09 -21.56
CA GLN A 553 11.73 -8.84 -20.60
C GLN A 553 12.55 -10.10 -20.32
N LYS A 554 11.89 -11.27 -20.16
CA LYS A 554 12.57 -12.55 -20.01
C LYS A 554 13.43 -12.87 -21.23
N ILE A 555 12.90 -12.70 -22.44
CA ILE A 555 13.62 -12.94 -23.71
C ILE A 555 14.81 -11.99 -23.86
N ILE A 556 14.65 -10.71 -23.50
CA ILE A 556 15.76 -9.73 -23.47
C ILE A 556 16.84 -10.18 -22.48
N GLY A 557 16.45 -10.65 -21.29
CA GLY A 557 17.39 -11.24 -20.34
C GLY A 557 18.19 -12.39 -20.94
N LEU A 558 17.50 -13.35 -21.56
CA LEU A 558 18.13 -14.50 -22.22
C LEU A 558 19.08 -14.07 -23.36
N MET A 559 18.70 -13.07 -24.14
CA MET A 559 19.55 -12.48 -25.19
C MET A 559 20.86 -11.91 -24.63
N LEU A 560 20.82 -11.34 -23.42
CA LEU A 560 21.97 -10.81 -22.69
C LEU A 560 22.71 -11.88 -21.86
N GLY A 561 22.32 -13.15 -21.98
CA GLY A 561 22.90 -14.25 -21.21
C GLY A 561 22.53 -14.25 -19.72
N ARG A 562 21.45 -13.56 -19.36
CA ARG A 562 20.89 -13.45 -17.99
C ARG A 562 19.53 -14.11 -17.90
N ASN A 563 18.95 -14.14 -16.70
CA ASN A 563 17.65 -14.75 -16.42
C ASN A 563 17.61 -16.23 -16.83
N LYS A 564 18.73 -16.94 -16.68
CA LYS A 564 18.81 -18.39 -16.83
C LYS A 564 18.34 -19.07 -15.53
N LEU A 565 18.10 -20.37 -15.56
CA LEU A 565 17.71 -21.14 -14.38
C LEU A 565 18.66 -20.92 -13.18
N ILE A 566 19.97 -20.84 -13.42
CA ILE A 566 20.97 -20.60 -12.38
C ILE A 566 20.82 -19.23 -11.70
N ASP A 567 20.29 -18.24 -12.42
CA ASP A 567 20.02 -16.91 -11.88
C ASP A 567 18.76 -16.87 -10.99
N ASP A 568 17.91 -17.90 -11.08
CA ASP A 568 16.70 -18.08 -10.28
C ASP A 568 17.00 -18.89 -8.99
N ILE A 569 18.26 -19.19 -8.66
CA ILE A 569 18.63 -19.89 -7.42
C ILE A 569 18.88 -18.88 -6.28
N PRO A 570 18.19 -18.99 -5.13
CA PRO A 570 18.39 -18.08 -4.01
C PRO A 570 19.71 -18.36 -3.28
N PRO A 571 20.35 -17.35 -2.65
CA PRO A 571 21.33 -17.60 -1.61
C PRO A 571 20.67 -18.38 -0.46
N TYR A 572 21.40 -19.28 0.18
CA TYR A 572 20.78 -20.18 1.16
C TYR A 572 20.19 -19.43 2.36
N ARG A 573 20.74 -18.26 2.74
CA ARG A 573 20.18 -17.36 3.77
C ARG A 573 18.74 -16.92 3.50
N ALA A 574 18.31 -16.86 2.24
CA ALA A 574 16.92 -16.54 1.89
C ALA A 574 15.96 -17.71 2.16
N VAL A 575 16.47 -18.93 2.31
CA VAL A 575 15.69 -20.16 2.40
C VAL A 575 15.79 -20.81 3.78
N GLY A 576 16.91 -20.67 4.47
CA GLY A 576 17.13 -21.32 5.76
C GLY A 576 18.27 -20.73 6.59
N PRO A 577 18.56 -21.33 7.77
CA PRO A 577 19.64 -20.89 8.66
C PRO A 577 21.01 -21.29 8.10
N VAL A 578 21.92 -20.32 7.91
CA VAL A 578 23.29 -20.56 7.40
C VAL A 578 24.25 -20.86 8.55
N THR A 579 24.06 -20.26 9.71
CA THR A 579 24.92 -20.42 10.89
C THR A 579 24.21 -21.17 12.02
N LYS A 580 25.02 -21.70 12.94
CA LYS A 580 24.53 -22.31 14.19
C LYS A 580 23.70 -21.34 15.02
N GLU A 581 24.14 -20.08 15.10
CA GLU A 581 23.43 -19.00 15.80
C GLU A 581 22.00 -18.83 15.27
N GLU A 582 21.83 -18.82 13.94
CA GLU A 582 20.50 -18.72 13.32
C GLU A 582 19.64 -19.94 13.62
N TYR A 583 20.21 -21.14 13.58
CA TYR A 583 19.47 -22.37 13.91
C TYR A 583 18.98 -22.32 15.36
N GLU A 584 19.89 -22.00 16.28
CA GLU A 584 19.59 -21.95 17.71
C GLU A 584 18.55 -20.89 18.06
N SER A 585 18.56 -19.75 17.36
CA SER A 585 17.58 -18.67 17.57
C SER A 585 16.13 -19.10 17.36
N ARG A 586 15.90 -20.14 16.54
CA ARG A 586 14.56 -20.70 16.24
C ARG A 586 14.56 -22.23 16.36
N LYS A 587 15.32 -22.76 17.32
CA LYS A 587 15.54 -24.20 17.48
C LYS A 587 14.24 -25.01 17.48
N GLU A 588 13.25 -24.57 18.25
CA GLU A 588 11.96 -25.27 18.35
C GLU A 588 11.25 -25.39 17.00
N ARG A 589 11.31 -24.35 16.17
CA ARG A 589 10.71 -24.34 14.83
C ARG A 589 11.42 -25.33 13.91
N TYR A 590 12.75 -25.29 13.85
CA TYR A 590 13.51 -26.17 12.95
C TYR A 590 13.51 -27.63 13.40
N ASP A 591 13.60 -27.89 14.71
CA ASP A 591 13.47 -29.24 15.27
C ASP A 591 12.06 -29.82 14.99
N LYS A 592 11.00 -28.99 15.06
CA LYS A 592 9.65 -29.38 14.64
C LYS A 592 9.55 -29.69 13.14
N GLU A 593 10.17 -28.88 12.28
CA GLU A 593 10.21 -29.11 10.84
C GLU A 593 10.91 -30.44 10.49
N LEU A 594 12.05 -30.72 11.12
CA LEU A 594 12.76 -32.00 10.97
C LEU A 594 11.88 -33.19 11.33
N LYS A 595 11.17 -33.10 12.47
CA LYS A 595 10.32 -34.19 12.94
C LYS A 595 9.07 -34.38 12.07
N GLU A 596 8.31 -33.32 11.84
CA GLU A 596 6.98 -33.40 11.23
C GLU A 596 6.99 -33.40 9.70
N LYS A 597 7.96 -32.74 9.07
CA LYS A 597 8.03 -32.59 7.61
C LYS A 597 9.06 -33.49 6.96
N ILE A 598 10.20 -33.72 7.64
CA ILE A 598 11.30 -34.53 7.12
C ILE A 598 11.25 -35.96 7.68
N GLY A 599 10.63 -36.17 8.84
CA GLY A 599 10.51 -37.48 9.49
C GLY A 599 11.77 -37.93 10.24
N ILE A 600 12.60 -36.98 10.67
CA ILE A 600 13.86 -37.24 11.38
C ILE A 600 13.74 -36.73 12.82
N GLU A 601 14.07 -37.58 13.80
CA GLU A 601 14.12 -37.15 15.20
C GLU A 601 15.33 -36.23 15.44
N PRO A 602 15.15 -34.99 15.90
CA PRO A 602 16.25 -34.04 16.00
C PRO A 602 17.29 -34.43 17.06
N THR A 603 16.94 -35.17 18.10
CA THR A 603 17.85 -35.52 19.19
C THR A 603 18.99 -36.45 18.76
N SER A 604 18.87 -37.12 17.61
CA SER A 604 19.88 -38.04 17.10
C SER A 604 20.96 -37.38 16.23
N LEU A 605 20.90 -36.05 16.00
CA LEU A 605 21.77 -35.34 15.08
C LEU A 605 22.55 -34.21 15.76
N SER A 606 23.76 -33.94 15.27
CA SER A 606 24.49 -32.70 15.56
C SER A 606 23.79 -31.49 14.95
N ILE A 607 24.14 -30.27 15.35
CA ILE A 607 23.52 -29.06 14.79
C ILE A 607 23.86 -28.91 13.30
N GLU A 608 25.09 -29.26 12.92
CA GLU A 608 25.56 -29.21 11.55
C GLU A 608 24.79 -30.20 10.66
N GLU A 609 24.52 -31.41 11.16
CA GLU A 609 23.70 -32.41 10.48
C GLU A 609 22.24 -31.95 10.34
N LYS A 610 21.67 -31.37 11.40
CA LYS A 610 20.32 -30.78 11.36
C LYS A 610 20.20 -29.71 10.29
N MET A 611 21.14 -28.75 10.29
CA MET A 611 21.16 -27.66 9.32
C MET A 611 21.31 -28.19 7.88
N SER A 612 22.15 -29.20 7.67
CA SER A 612 22.31 -29.86 6.37
C SER A 612 21.01 -30.50 5.89
N LYS A 613 20.28 -31.20 6.77
CA LYS A 613 18.99 -31.83 6.43
C LYS A 613 17.88 -30.82 6.17
N VAL A 614 17.83 -29.74 6.95
CA VAL A 614 16.91 -28.62 6.69
C VAL A 614 17.24 -27.97 5.34
N ARG A 615 18.52 -27.76 5.02
CA ARG A 615 18.96 -27.20 3.74
C ARG A 615 18.47 -28.01 2.55
N GLU A 616 18.72 -29.32 2.59
CA GLU A 616 18.30 -30.26 1.54
C GLU A 616 16.78 -30.21 1.33
N TYR A 617 16.01 -30.31 2.42
CA TYR A 617 14.55 -30.26 2.37
C TYR A 617 14.02 -28.94 1.81
N ARG A 618 14.48 -27.80 2.32
CA ARG A 618 13.94 -26.49 1.94
C ARG A 618 14.32 -26.11 0.51
N MET A 619 15.54 -26.41 0.06
CA MET A 619 15.93 -26.22 -1.34
C MET A 619 15.09 -27.08 -2.29
N ASN A 620 14.70 -28.28 -1.88
CA ASN A 620 13.76 -29.12 -2.64
C ASN A 620 12.34 -28.51 -2.68
N GLN A 621 11.83 -27.95 -1.57
CA GLN A 621 10.54 -27.25 -1.59
C GLN A 621 10.58 -26.02 -2.51
N TYR A 622 11.67 -25.25 -2.45
CA TYR A 622 11.92 -24.12 -3.35
C TYR A 622 11.87 -24.55 -4.82
N HIS A 623 12.58 -25.62 -5.17
CA HIS A 623 12.57 -26.14 -6.54
C HIS A 623 11.15 -26.53 -7.00
N LYS A 624 10.35 -27.15 -6.14
CA LYS A 624 8.96 -27.54 -6.46
C LYS A 624 8.07 -26.33 -6.75
N VAL A 625 8.12 -25.29 -5.93
CA VAL A 625 7.30 -24.07 -6.17
C VAL A 625 7.76 -23.34 -7.44
N MET A 626 9.08 -23.30 -7.69
CA MET A 626 9.66 -22.69 -8.88
C MET A 626 9.16 -23.39 -10.15
N GLN A 627 9.20 -24.72 -10.19
CA GLN A 627 8.69 -25.52 -11.32
C GLN A 627 7.18 -25.35 -11.52
N ALA A 628 6.40 -25.30 -10.43
CA ALA A 628 4.97 -25.04 -10.50
C ALA A 628 4.69 -23.64 -11.10
N ALA A 629 5.45 -22.62 -10.70
CA ALA A 629 5.35 -21.26 -11.23
C ALA A 629 5.76 -21.18 -12.72
N PHE A 630 6.83 -21.86 -13.14
CA PHE A 630 7.24 -21.93 -14.54
C PHE A 630 6.14 -22.52 -15.42
N LYS A 631 5.61 -23.68 -15.01
CA LYS A 631 4.49 -24.32 -15.69
C LYS A 631 3.31 -23.36 -15.82
N ARG A 632 2.94 -22.68 -14.74
CA ARG A 632 1.83 -21.72 -14.73
C ARG A 632 2.04 -20.51 -15.64
N ARG A 633 3.29 -20.07 -15.81
CA ARG A 633 3.69 -18.97 -16.70
C ARG A 633 3.73 -19.36 -18.19
N GLY A 634 3.64 -20.65 -18.50
CA GLY A 634 3.83 -21.19 -19.85
C GLY A 634 5.31 -21.31 -20.24
N TRP A 635 6.18 -21.50 -19.24
CA TRP A 635 7.60 -21.73 -19.40
C TRP A 635 7.93 -23.21 -19.24
N ASP A 636 9.04 -23.64 -19.83
CA ASP A 636 9.57 -24.99 -19.63
C ASP A 636 10.32 -25.13 -18.30
N GLN A 637 10.82 -26.34 -18.02
CA GLN A 637 11.51 -26.68 -16.77
C GLN A 637 12.81 -25.90 -16.52
N TYR A 638 13.35 -25.24 -17.56
CA TYR A 638 14.54 -24.38 -17.47
C TYR A 638 14.17 -22.91 -17.26
N GLY A 639 12.88 -22.62 -17.04
CA GLY A 639 12.36 -21.28 -16.88
C GLY A 639 12.34 -20.50 -18.19
N ILE A 640 12.32 -21.16 -19.35
CA ILE A 640 12.33 -20.49 -20.66
C ILE A 640 10.91 -20.48 -21.25
N PRO A 641 10.41 -19.33 -21.73
CA PRO A 641 9.11 -19.27 -22.39
C PRO A 641 8.96 -20.28 -23.53
N THR A 642 7.83 -20.98 -23.61
CA THR A 642 7.56 -21.93 -24.72
C THR A 642 7.17 -21.18 -25.99
N VAL A 643 7.44 -21.74 -27.17
CA VAL A 643 7.01 -21.16 -28.46
C VAL A 643 5.48 -21.01 -28.52
N GLU A 644 4.76 -21.97 -27.94
CA GLU A 644 3.30 -21.90 -27.80
C GLU A 644 2.88 -20.69 -26.97
N ARG A 645 3.56 -20.42 -25.85
CA ARG A 645 3.28 -19.25 -25.02
C ARG A 645 3.55 -17.93 -25.77
N LEU A 646 4.60 -17.89 -26.60
CA LEU A 646 4.90 -16.73 -27.44
C LEU A 646 3.76 -16.46 -28.44
N LYS A 647 3.24 -17.51 -29.09
CA LYS A 647 2.11 -17.42 -30.02
C LYS A 647 0.84 -16.92 -29.33
N GLN A 648 0.52 -17.49 -28.16
CA GLN A 648 -0.63 -17.07 -27.35
C GLN A 648 -0.59 -15.58 -27.00
N LEU A 649 0.60 -15.01 -26.78
CA LEU A 649 0.80 -13.61 -26.40
C LEU A 649 0.99 -12.66 -27.59
N GLY A 650 1.07 -13.20 -28.82
CA GLY A 650 1.33 -12.43 -30.05
C GLY A 650 2.75 -11.82 -30.11
N ILE A 651 3.74 -12.51 -29.54
CA ILE A 651 5.17 -12.10 -29.54
C ILE A 651 6.08 -13.17 -30.14
N ASP A 652 5.54 -13.96 -31.05
CA ASP A 652 6.19 -15.07 -31.76
C ASP A 652 6.98 -14.65 -33.00
N ARG A 653 7.56 -13.44 -32.99
CA ARG A 653 8.43 -12.99 -34.09
C ARG A 653 9.59 -13.99 -34.26
N PRO A 654 10.00 -14.33 -35.49
CA PRO A 654 11.06 -15.34 -35.74
C PRO A 654 12.35 -15.09 -34.95
N PHE A 655 12.71 -13.82 -34.78
CA PHE A 655 13.86 -13.40 -33.96
C PHE A 655 13.75 -13.85 -32.49
N PHE A 656 12.59 -13.67 -31.86
CA PHE A 656 12.38 -14.06 -30.46
C PHE A 656 12.30 -15.57 -30.27
N ILE A 657 11.70 -16.29 -31.23
CA ILE A 657 11.69 -17.76 -31.23
C ILE A 657 13.13 -18.29 -31.24
N LYS A 658 13.98 -17.76 -32.13
CA LYS A 658 15.39 -18.17 -32.23
C LYS A 658 16.16 -17.98 -30.91
N ILE A 659 15.90 -16.88 -30.18
CA ILE A 659 16.53 -16.64 -28.87
C ILE A 659 16.09 -17.71 -27.86
N VAL A 660 14.80 -17.98 -27.78
CA VAL A 660 14.21 -18.98 -26.86
C VAL A 660 14.74 -20.38 -27.17
N GLU A 661 14.81 -20.78 -28.43
CA GLU A 661 15.32 -22.09 -28.85
C GLU A 661 16.81 -22.23 -28.55
N LYS A 662 17.61 -21.20 -28.84
CA LYS A 662 19.03 -21.17 -28.49
C LYS A 662 19.24 -21.32 -26.99
N ALA A 663 18.53 -20.54 -26.18
CA ALA A 663 18.62 -20.61 -24.72
C ALA A 663 18.22 -22.00 -24.20
N ARG A 664 17.22 -22.64 -24.81
CA ARG A 664 16.80 -24.00 -24.45
C ARG A 664 17.87 -25.03 -24.78
N HIS A 665 18.49 -24.93 -25.96
CA HIS A 665 19.60 -25.81 -26.33
C HIS A 665 20.77 -25.70 -25.34
N GLU A 666 21.20 -24.47 -25.03
CA GLU A 666 22.27 -24.21 -24.04
C GLU A 666 21.93 -24.80 -22.65
N ALA A 667 20.66 -24.69 -22.22
CA ALA A 667 20.23 -25.22 -20.93
C ALA A 667 20.22 -26.75 -20.87
N VAL A 668 19.89 -27.42 -21.98
CA VAL A 668 19.94 -28.89 -22.09
C VAL A 668 21.38 -29.39 -22.09
N GLU A 669 22.30 -28.69 -22.76
CA GLU A 669 23.73 -29.08 -22.79
C GLU A 669 24.46 -28.87 -21.45
N SER A 670 23.97 -27.94 -20.62
CA SER A 670 24.61 -27.59 -19.34
C SER A 670 24.14 -28.43 -18.15
N ASN A 671 23.06 -29.20 -18.31
CA ASN A 671 22.46 -30.09 -17.31
C ASN A 671 22.87 -31.54 -17.57
#